data_AF-A0A9P1AJ06-F1
#
_entry.id   AF-A0A9P1AJ06-F1
#
_cell.length_a   1.000
_cell.length_b   1.000
_cell.length_c   1.000
_cell.angle_alpha   90.00
_cell.angle_beta   90.00
_cell.angle_gamma   90.00
#
_symmetry.space_group_name_H-M   'P 1'
#
loop_
_entity.id
_entity.type
_entity.pdbx_description
1 polymer ?
#
loop_
_entity_poly.entity_id
_entity_poly.type
_entity_poly.pdbx_seq_one_letter_code
_entity_poly.pdbx_strand_id
1 'polypeptide(L)'
;MKVRLVVFAVVLIGAFYLTHIISVGHYNRHEKTLPKDNIRFKRDGGWSEYVQKMSTVSCISSGISLLYGLINGHIAMDKAVAELLNFGSVKVSDVAAINKDSVNAWTNDLKAPGLDGTKDALDLEEHTVGLARMKVEMTDRLFGEVPDKATYFSVIDNFVNDPNMDFKNLTDAGKIITNTIKLLNNVTGQPEVTNENYGDILSFFIKIVKGLTNVEGVVSAASTISSKSTSYNTLKDENHPLIPLANFIYFAEKTKLPTPLGTSGRSEVIKNLDIVSKLSTQSAKSKSTVSHVNSLLFCRLNPLKNSRKYAPGLVLGLSDLSNLPNATRDHLVEKTVGGGKNFARFGDGFKPVMELTDKLQPVDGKLRKVATQENLASIRKIVEIQRALEDASVGKQEAEAVFDEFRTIRLPILNPVYFSEIKKLMEEVNNLRNAFTSIDTFASKSMTFDGLSQLKQTATLPSKIDADDVKEKMNAVKAAKDTVETVIKSLKAAKEIFERLEQASQAKTLAKEIKSKKAKVDGFYDQSEMKTQLTALNNLKDAKQPSEKVSKAIQAAQKIRALAPSDVTNFEWVVSAVSSVAPTLKNLPTVLEDMKKKQSDVVKDLMGMKGAKDVAEKIGKPTAMVRNMQELQRVDISVLKDVSHVTTALRNVSDLGARAEIEKKWGDHSKDIASIESTLQQINTFKTTVQSAQPKDLREIGAPLASARNVGSLSVTAAAKSDALSILIPFAADPKVLEDLRQKKEKLDELAALDLDFAAYHSSIAAVPLALTSLFDFLTSFLEPKKSTEASGDGGDWTGLVCGILGVVALLVILAVGGFFLRRYRINRKKKWAKVREWIRLATFERVDQAVAYIQTIKTVISKSQQPKKLKGKAAAKTRLILPDRRFVDANAVNLEGGGRMIMTSDPTDAHTIDDLLYMVTVCQVEYIVQLSNFFDEITLQYVPGKIGRKKTFGDYEVTLKDAKEADVQKVDERDLVIRNKKTDETWQVTHLHVRSFKKRDGERQDPRKTVALVRKVLAGKEPRVLVHCPDGLRYSGQFVGVAFVGRLAERRTDLPPVEMFVRLHRARPGIFPFAHDIYYTLIATQLFLIQEYGDEALNDPSVIWTKLDERYRKSLDSFDEIREKGDDHELDEFGDDDEEEKEVEQAQRKSYAPSKPGDKVKSTKRKARPQAVPIAHRIIAV
;
A
#
# COMPACT_ATOMS: atom_id res chain seq x y z
N MET A 1 -6.50 71.68 4.56
CA MET A 1 -6.89 70.84 5.72
C MET A 1 -7.86 69.70 5.33
N LYS A 2 -8.91 69.96 4.54
CA LYS A 2 -9.89 68.94 4.09
C LYS A 2 -9.31 67.77 3.26
N VAL A 3 -8.26 68.00 2.46
CA VAL A 3 -7.60 66.94 1.67
C VAL A 3 -6.82 65.95 2.55
N ARG A 4 -6.24 66.39 3.68
CA ARG A 4 -5.55 65.50 4.62
C ARG A 4 -6.54 64.64 5.41
N LEU A 5 -7.74 65.13 5.69
CA LEU A 5 -8.80 64.38 6.35
C LEU A 5 -9.37 63.27 5.46
N VAL A 6 -9.52 63.53 4.15
CA VAL A 6 -9.97 62.53 3.17
C VAL A 6 -8.90 61.46 2.95
N VAL A 7 -7.62 61.82 2.89
CA VAL A 7 -6.53 60.84 2.79
C VAL A 7 -6.42 59.99 4.06
N PHE A 8 -6.63 60.58 5.24
CA PHE A 8 -6.64 59.83 6.50
C PHE A 8 -7.86 58.90 6.63
N ALA A 9 -9.03 59.32 6.15
CA ALA A 9 -10.24 58.50 6.10
C ALA A 9 -10.11 57.32 5.10
N VAL A 10 -9.49 57.55 3.93
CA VAL A 10 -9.24 56.49 2.95
C VAL A 10 -8.19 55.47 3.46
N VAL A 11 -7.19 55.92 4.21
CA VAL A 11 -6.22 55.04 4.87
C VAL A 11 -6.86 54.23 6.01
N LEU A 12 -7.77 54.83 6.78
CA LEU A 12 -8.52 54.13 7.83
C LEU A 12 -9.54 53.13 7.26
N ILE A 13 -10.24 53.46 6.18
CA ILE A 13 -11.17 52.54 5.49
C ILE A 13 -10.39 51.42 4.81
N GLY A 14 -9.23 51.71 4.21
CA GLY A 14 -8.31 50.72 3.66
C GLY A 14 -7.73 49.79 4.72
N ALA A 15 -7.37 50.32 5.90
CA ALA A 15 -6.94 49.52 7.04
C ALA A 15 -8.08 48.65 7.58
N PHE A 16 -9.30 49.18 7.67
CA PHE A 16 -10.49 48.44 8.12
C PHE A 16 -10.84 47.30 7.17
N TYR A 17 -10.79 47.54 5.84
CA TYR A 17 -10.96 46.51 4.81
C TYR A 17 -9.85 45.47 4.83
N LEU A 18 -8.60 45.86 5.12
CA LEU A 18 -7.48 44.93 5.26
C LEU A 18 -7.63 44.07 6.52
N THR A 19 -8.07 44.63 7.66
CA THR A 19 -8.41 43.84 8.87
C THR A 19 -9.66 42.98 8.69
N HIS A 20 -10.64 43.39 7.87
CA HIS A 20 -11.80 42.55 7.55
C HIS A 20 -11.44 41.44 6.56
N ILE A 21 -10.56 41.68 5.58
CA ILE A 21 -10.00 40.65 4.70
C ILE A 21 -9.05 39.71 5.45
N ILE A 22 -8.32 40.20 6.46
CA ILE A 22 -7.46 39.37 7.33
C ILE A 22 -8.30 38.60 8.35
N SER A 23 -9.41 39.15 8.85
CA SER A 23 -10.34 38.46 9.76
C SER A 23 -11.21 37.42 9.03
N VAL A 24 -11.73 37.74 7.84
CA VAL A 24 -12.42 36.77 6.95
C VAL A 24 -11.43 35.77 6.34
N GLY A 25 -10.18 36.19 6.09
CA GLY A 25 -9.07 35.32 5.66
C GLY A 25 -8.50 34.42 6.77
N HIS A 26 -8.75 34.75 8.05
CA HIS A 26 -8.46 33.87 9.19
C HIS A 26 -9.64 32.97 9.56
N TYR A 27 -10.89 33.39 9.32
CA TYR A 27 -12.06 32.53 9.56
C TYR A 27 -12.20 31.44 8.48
N ASN A 28 -11.78 31.72 7.23
CA ASN A 28 -11.73 30.71 6.16
C ASN A 28 -10.47 29.84 6.14
N ARG A 29 -9.58 29.96 7.15
CA ARG A 29 -8.38 29.10 7.28
C ARG A 29 -8.59 27.92 8.25
N HIS A 30 -9.78 27.79 8.83
CA HIS A 30 -10.17 26.63 9.66
C HIS A 30 -11.29 25.77 9.09
N GLU A 31 -11.68 25.94 7.82
CA GLU A 31 -12.23 24.81 7.07
C GLU A 31 -11.09 23.84 6.77
N LYS A 32 -10.89 22.89 7.69
CA LYS A 32 -10.23 21.62 7.40
C LYS A 32 -10.90 21.05 6.16
N THR A 33 -10.20 21.19 5.03
CA THR A 33 -10.18 20.27 3.89
C THR A 33 -11.22 19.15 4.00
N LEU A 34 -12.42 19.40 3.45
CA LEU A 34 -13.05 18.34 2.66
C LEU A 34 -11.96 17.83 1.71
N PRO A 35 -11.78 16.51 1.54
CA PRO A 35 -10.78 16.01 0.63
C PRO A 35 -11.10 16.58 -0.74
N LYS A 36 -10.34 17.58 -1.17
CA LYS A 36 -10.11 17.76 -2.59
C LYS A 36 -9.40 16.48 -2.97
N ASP A 37 -10.07 15.65 -3.74
CA ASP A 37 -9.47 14.55 -4.48
C ASP A 37 -8.32 15.13 -5.30
N ASN A 38 -7.16 15.28 -4.68
CA ASN A 38 -5.88 15.51 -5.34
C ASN A 38 -5.39 14.14 -5.82
N ILE A 39 -6.25 13.42 -6.54
CA ILE A 39 -5.79 12.52 -7.57
C ILE A 39 -5.23 13.45 -8.63
N ARG A 40 -3.91 13.59 -8.70
CA ARG A 40 -3.28 14.05 -9.93
C ARG A 40 -3.71 13.05 -11.00
N PHE A 41 -4.71 13.41 -11.79
CA PHE A 41 -4.99 12.75 -13.06
C PHE A 41 -3.67 12.80 -13.84
N LYS A 42 -2.95 11.68 -13.90
CA LYS A 42 -2.09 11.41 -15.07
C LYS A 42 -3.02 11.67 -16.24
N ARG A 43 -2.70 12.61 -17.14
CA ARG A 43 -3.47 12.83 -18.37
C ARG A 43 -3.49 11.53 -19.17
N ASP A 44 -4.47 10.71 -18.87
CA ASP A 44 -4.83 9.46 -19.52
C ASP A 44 -5.72 9.86 -20.69
N GLY A 45 -5.09 10.19 -21.83
CA GLY A 45 -5.74 10.73 -23.02
C GLY A 45 -7.20 10.29 -23.18
N GLY A 46 -8.13 11.23 -23.23
CA GLY A 46 -9.56 11.02 -23.48
C GLY A 46 -10.40 10.25 -22.44
N TRP A 47 -9.86 9.28 -21.69
CA TRP A 47 -10.66 8.35 -20.87
C TRP A 47 -11.26 8.99 -19.61
N SER A 48 -10.44 9.63 -18.77
CA SER A 48 -10.96 10.36 -17.60
C SER A 48 -11.93 11.48 -18.01
N GLU A 49 -11.66 12.15 -19.13
CA GLU A 49 -12.55 13.17 -19.67
C GLU A 49 -13.90 12.57 -20.10
N TYR A 50 -13.89 11.39 -20.72
CA TYR A 50 -15.11 10.68 -21.09
C TYR A 50 -15.94 10.25 -19.88
N VAL A 51 -15.30 9.67 -18.85
CA VAL A 51 -15.96 9.31 -17.59
C VAL A 51 -16.58 10.55 -16.93
N GLN A 52 -15.88 11.68 -16.96
CA GLN A 52 -16.38 12.95 -16.43
C GLN A 52 -17.59 13.46 -17.21
N LYS A 53 -17.54 13.43 -18.56
CA LYS A 53 -18.67 13.82 -19.42
C LYS A 53 -19.90 12.96 -19.12
N MET A 54 -19.75 11.63 -19.09
CA MET A 54 -20.82 10.68 -18.71
C MET A 54 -21.39 11.00 -17.32
N SER A 55 -20.51 11.32 -16.35
CA SER A 55 -20.92 11.68 -14.99
C SER A 55 -21.72 12.99 -14.94
N THR A 56 -21.34 14.01 -15.73
CA THR A 56 -22.09 15.27 -15.85
C THR A 56 -23.52 15.01 -16.35
N VAL A 57 -23.69 14.26 -17.45
CA VAL A 57 -25.02 13.99 -18.02
C VAL A 57 -25.88 13.17 -17.07
N SER A 58 -25.28 12.15 -16.48
CA SER A 58 -25.89 11.24 -15.53
C SER A 58 -26.35 11.93 -14.25
N CYS A 59 -25.56 12.91 -13.78
CA CYS A 59 -25.90 13.75 -12.64
C CYS A 59 -27.13 14.61 -12.93
N ILE A 60 -27.19 15.26 -14.10
CA ILE A 60 -28.34 16.07 -14.53
C ILE A 60 -29.60 15.22 -14.64
N SER A 61 -29.57 14.11 -15.37
CA SER A 61 -30.74 13.25 -15.56
C SER A 61 -31.24 12.66 -14.24
N SER A 62 -30.33 12.24 -13.36
CA SER A 62 -30.69 11.75 -12.01
C SER A 62 -31.21 12.86 -11.11
N GLY A 63 -30.69 14.08 -11.23
CA GLY A 63 -31.22 15.26 -10.54
C GLY A 63 -32.66 15.55 -10.93
N ILE A 64 -32.99 15.48 -12.23
CA ILE A 64 -34.36 15.70 -12.73
C ILE A 64 -35.29 14.59 -12.23
N SER A 65 -34.86 13.33 -12.32
CA SER A 65 -35.59 12.17 -11.81
C SER A 65 -35.87 12.28 -10.30
N LEU A 66 -34.87 12.67 -9.50
CA LEU A 66 -35.03 12.87 -8.07
C LEU A 66 -35.98 14.03 -7.75
N LEU A 67 -35.83 15.16 -8.43
CA LEU A 67 -36.72 16.32 -8.27
C LEU A 67 -38.18 15.93 -8.52
N TYR A 68 -38.45 15.35 -9.69
CA TYR A 68 -39.77 14.90 -10.09
C TYR A 68 -40.32 13.85 -9.11
N GLY A 69 -39.51 12.83 -8.81
CA GLY A 69 -39.93 11.69 -8.00
C GLY A 69 -40.21 12.03 -6.55
N LEU A 70 -39.41 12.91 -5.94
CA LEU A 70 -39.60 13.32 -4.54
C LEU A 70 -40.79 14.27 -4.38
N ILE A 71 -40.90 15.30 -5.22
CA ILE A 71 -41.99 16.30 -5.12
C ILE A 71 -43.35 15.66 -5.37
N ASN A 72 -43.44 14.76 -6.37
CA ASN A 72 -44.69 14.09 -6.75
C ASN A 72 -44.96 12.78 -5.96
N GLY A 73 -44.09 12.41 -5.01
CA GLY A 73 -44.28 11.24 -4.15
C GLY A 73 -44.05 9.87 -4.81
N HIS A 74 -43.48 9.82 -6.01
CA HIS A 74 -43.11 8.57 -6.69
C HIS A 74 -41.85 7.90 -6.11
N ILE A 75 -41.03 8.66 -5.37
CA ILE A 75 -39.85 8.17 -4.66
C ILE A 75 -40.03 8.47 -3.18
N ALA A 76 -39.92 7.44 -2.33
CA ALA A 76 -39.96 7.63 -0.89
C ALA A 76 -38.68 8.34 -0.40
N MET A 77 -38.84 9.36 0.43
CA MET A 77 -37.74 10.22 0.90
C MET A 77 -36.65 9.42 1.62
N ASP A 78 -37.03 8.45 2.47
CA ASP A 78 -36.08 7.59 3.17
C ASP A 78 -35.21 6.76 2.21
N LYS A 79 -35.78 6.28 1.10
CA LYS A 79 -35.05 5.52 0.08
C LYS A 79 -34.07 6.40 -0.70
N ALA A 80 -34.48 7.60 -1.09
CA ALA A 80 -33.59 8.56 -1.75
C ALA A 80 -32.42 8.95 -0.83
N VAL A 81 -32.71 9.25 0.44
CA VAL A 81 -31.69 9.61 1.45
C VAL A 81 -30.72 8.46 1.70
N ALA A 82 -31.19 7.21 1.77
CA ALA A 82 -30.31 6.04 1.92
C ALA A 82 -29.29 5.94 0.78
N GLU A 83 -29.73 6.13 -0.47
CA GLU A 83 -28.84 6.12 -1.63
C GLU A 83 -27.88 7.32 -1.60
N LEU A 84 -28.38 8.53 -1.35
CA LEU A 84 -27.55 9.74 -1.30
C LEU A 84 -26.49 9.68 -0.19
N LEU A 85 -26.80 9.08 0.95
CA LEU A 85 -25.85 8.91 2.07
C LEU A 85 -25.07 7.59 2.02
N ASN A 86 -25.16 6.82 0.93
CA ASN A 86 -24.39 5.59 0.72
C ASN A 86 -24.62 4.53 1.82
N PHE A 87 -25.87 4.33 2.25
CA PHE A 87 -26.21 3.33 3.28
C PHE A 87 -26.24 1.89 2.74
N GLY A 88 -26.23 1.73 1.41
CA GLY A 88 -26.33 0.42 0.76
C GLY A 88 -27.65 -0.27 1.13
N SER A 89 -27.56 -1.47 1.71
CA SER A 89 -28.72 -2.23 2.15
C SER A 89 -29.31 -1.79 3.51
N VAL A 90 -28.60 -0.95 4.27
CA VAL A 90 -29.04 -0.47 5.59
C VAL A 90 -30.15 0.58 5.41
N LYS A 91 -31.28 0.43 6.11
CA LYS A 91 -32.39 1.38 6.00
C LYS A 91 -32.14 2.62 6.86
N VAL A 92 -32.68 3.78 6.44
CA VAL A 92 -32.64 5.02 7.24
C VAL A 92 -33.28 4.83 8.61
N SER A 93 -34.39 4.08 8.70
CA SER A 93 -35.05 3.74 9.96
C SER A 93 -34.13 3.01 10.92
N ASP A 94 -33.31 2.08 10.41
CA ASP A 94 -32.41 1.27 11.21
C ASP A 94 -31.27 2.13 11.76
N VAL A 95 -30.73 3.04 10.94
CA VAL A 95 -29.74 4.03 11.38
C VAL A 95 -30.32 4.99 12.42
N ALA A 96 -31.54 5.47 12.21
CA ALA A 96 -32.23 6.36 13.13
C ALA A 96 -32.65 5.68 14.45
N ALA A 97 -32.72 4.35 14.48
CA ALA A 97 -33.01 3.53 15.64
C ALA A 97 -31.75 3.08 16.40
N ILE A 98 -30.54 3.39 15.91
CA ILE A 98 -29.29 3.03 16.61
C ILE A 98 -29.26 3.66 18.00
N ASN A 99 -29.28 2.78 18.99
CA ASN A 99 -29.22 3.12 20.40
C ASN A 99 -27.77 2.98 20.90
N LYS A 100 -27.19 4.08 21.39
CA LYS A 100 -25.85 4.08 21.97
C LYS A 100 -25.80 3.42 23.35
N ASP A 101 -26.92 3.35 24.08
CA ASP A 101 -26.94 2.93 25.48
C ASP A 101 -26.74 1.42 25.62
N SER A 102 -27.36 0.62 24.75
CA SER A 102 -27.16 -0.83 24.70
C SER A 102 -25.73 -1.20 24.30
N VAL A 103 -25.13 -0.42 23.40
CA VAL A 103 -23.71 -0.56 23.03
C VAL A 103 -22.82 -0.17 24.20
N ASN A 104 -23.02 1.00 24.80
CA ASN A 104 -22.20 1.49 25.90
C ASN A 104 -22.24 0.55 27.11
N ALA A 105 -23.40 -0.04 27.42
CA ALA A 105 -23.51 -1.06 28.45
C ALA A 105 -22.60 -2.25 28.16
N TRP A 106 -22.69 -2.80 26.95
CA TRP A 106 -21.89 -3.96 26.55
C TRP A 106 -20.39 -3.62 26.43
N THR A 107 -20.03 -2.45 25.91
CA THR A 107 -18.63 -2.04 25.77
C THR A 107 -17.99 -1.69 27.11
N ASN A 108 -18.75 -1.19 28.08
CA ASN A 108 -18.27 -1.02 29.44
C ASN A 108 -17.90 -2.37 30.07
N ASP A 109 -18.74 -3.39 29.89
CA ASP A 109 -18.45 -4.74 30.37
C ASP A 109 -17.25 -5.36 29.63
N LEU A 110 -17.08 -5.07 28.33
CA LEU A 110 -15.90 -5.48 27.55
C LEU A 110 -14.59 -4.79 27.97
N LYS A 111 -14.66 -3.56 28.49
CA LYS A 111 -13.48 -2.81 29.01
C LYS A 111 -13.09 -3.24 30.41
N ALA A 112 -13.99 -3.88 31.13
CA ALA A 112 -13.85 -4.20 32.54
C ALA A 112 -13.36 -5.61 32.88
N PRO A 113 -12.79 -6.45 31.98
CA PRO A 113 -12.61 -7.83 32.36
C PRO A 113 -11.51 -7.93 33.41
N GLY A 114 -11.91 -8.21 34.65
CA GLY A 114 -11.14 -8.99 35.61
C GLY A 114 -10.96 -10.43 35.10
N LEU A 115 -10.63 -10.59 33.81
CA LEU A 115 -10.21 -11.85 33.22
C LEU A 115 -8.80 -12.09 33.74
N ASP A 116 -8.71 -12.94 34.76
CA ASP A 116 -7.45 -13.22 35.43
C ASP A 116 -6.49 -13.90 34.45
N GLY A 117 -5.29 -13.33 34.34
CA GLY A 117 -4.22 -13.78 33.43
C GLY A 117 -3.05 -14.41 34.19
N THR A 118 -3.30 -15.03 35.35
CA THR A 118 -2.26 -15.77 36.08
C THR A 118 -1.70 -16.85 35.19
N LYS A 119 -0.40 -17.14 35.30
CA LYS A 119 0.28 -18.14 34.47
C LYS A 119 -0.46 -19.48 34.46
N ASP A 120 -0.84 -20.00 35.63
CA ASP A 120 -1.53 -21.29 35.76
C ASP A 120 -2.89 -21.32 35.03
N ALA A 121 -3.63 -20.21 35.06
CA ALA A 121 -4.90 -20.09 34.34
C ALA A 121 -4.69 -20.05 32.82
N LEU A 122 -3.69 -19.30 32.35
CA LEU A 122 -3.34 -19.24 30.92
C LEU A 122 -2.86 -20.60 30.40
N ASP A 123 -2.02 -21.30 31.18
CA ASP A 123 -1.53 -22.64 30.86
C ASP A 123 -2.71 -23.64 30.78
N LEU A 124 -3.65 -23.59 31.73
CA LEU A 124 -4.87 -24.42 31.73
C LEU A 124 -5.78 -24.12 30.53
N GLU A 125 -5.96 -22.85 30.18
CA GLU A 125 -6.73 -22.42 29.01
C GLU A 125 -6.13 -22.94 27.71
N GLU A 126 -4.82 -22.75 27.52
CA GLU A 126 -4.09 -23.22 26.34
C GLU A 126 -4.16 -24.74 26.21
N HIS A 127 -3.94 -25.45 27.32
CA HIS A 127 -4.03 -26.91 27.37
C HIS A 127 -5.44 -27.39 27.00
N THR A 128 -6.49 -26.79 27.58
CA THR A 128 -7.88 -27.19 27.32
C THR A 128 -8.26 -26.96 25.86
N VAL A 129 -7.92 -25.80 25.30
CA VAL A 129 -8.17 -25.48 23.89
C VAL A 129 -7.40 -26.43 22.97
N GLY A 130 -6.14 -26.73 23.30
CA GLY A 130 -5.29 -27.66 22.57
C GLY A 130 -5.88 -29.06 22.50
N LEU A 131 -6.26 -29.64 23.65
CA LEU A 131 -6.88 -30.97 23.72
C LEU A 131 -8.24 -31.02 23.03
N ALA A 132 -9.10 -30.01 23.23
CA ALA A 132 -10.40 -29.95 22.55
C ALA A 132 -10.24 -29.89 21.02
N ARG A 133 -9.26 -29.12 20.52
CA ARG A 133 -8.94 -29.08 19.08
C ARG A 133 -8.42 -30.42 18.58
N MET A 134 -7.48 -31.03 19.30
CA MET A 134 -6.94 -32.35 18.95
C MET A 134 -8.06 -33.39 18.87
N LYS A 135 -8.94 -33.46 19.86
CA LYS A 135 -10.11 -34.36 19.86
C LYS A 135 -10.95 -34.22 18.58
N VAL A 136 -11.30 -32.99 18.18
CA VAL A 136 -12.06 -32.74 16.95
C VAL A 136 -11.30 -33.20 15.72
N GLU A 137 -10.02 -32.85 15.60
CA GLU A 137 -9.15 -33.25 14.47
C GLU A 137 -8.97 -34.78 14.36
N MET A 138 -9.20 -35.53 15.45
CA MET A 138 -9.04 -36.99 15.52
C MET A 138 -10.31 -37.78 15.13
N THR A 139 -11.48 -37.13 15.06
CA THR A 139 -12.80 -37.79 14.92
C THR A 139 -12.85 -38.79 13.75
N ASP A 140 -12.29 -38.41 12.59
CA ASP A 140 -12.32 -39.24 11.36
C ASP A 140 -10.98 -39.93 11.05
N ARG A 141 -10.04 -39.91 12.01
CA ARG A 141 -8.68 -40.43 11.77
C ARG A 141 -8.48 -41.82 12.38
N LEU A 142 -7.71 -42.62 11.65
CA LEU A 142 -7.26 -43.94 12.07
C LEU A 142 -6.04 -43.83 13.00
N PHE A 143 -6.08 -44.58 14.10
CA PHE A 143 -5.02 -44.68 15.11
C PHE A 143 -4.81 -46.14 15.48
N GLY A 144 -3.59 -46.48 15.89
CA GLY A 144 -3.24 -47.83 16.31
C GLY A 144 -2.78 -48.71 15.16
N GLU A 145 -3.26 -49.96 15.10
CA GLU A 145 -2.76 -50.97 14.17
C GLU A 145 -2.81 -50.50 12.71
N VAL A 146 -1.75 -50.85 11.98
CA VAL A 146 -1.58 -50.51 10.57
C VAL A 146 -2.38 -51.51 9.72
N PRO A 147 -3.49 -51.09 9.08
CA PRO A 147 -4.30 -51.99 8.25
C PRO A 147 -3.50 -52.48 7.05
N ASP A 148 -3.72 -53.72 6.60
CA ASP A 148 -3.15 -54.29 5.36
C ASP A 148 -1.63 -54.11 5.17
N LYS A 149 -0.87 -54.00 6.27
CA LYS A 149 0.58 -53.76 6.24
C LYS A 149 1.35 -54.82 5.45
N ALA A 150 0.95 -56.09 5.56
CA ALA A 150 1.61 -57.18 4.85
C ALA A 150 1.47 -57.02 3.33
N THR A 151 0.27 -56.66 2.87
CA THR A 151 -0.03 -56.37 1.47
C THR A 151 0.77 -55.16 0.99
N TYR A 152 0.84 -54.08 1.77
CA TYR A 152 1.60 -52.88 1.43
C TYR A 152 3.08 -53.17 1.19
N PHE A 153 3.73 -53.86 2.13
CA PHE A 153 5.15 -54.21 2.01
C PHE A 153 5.40 -55.25 0.90
N SER A 154 4.42 -56.10 0.58
CA SER A 154 4.50 -56.97 -0.60
C SER A 154 4.48 -56.19 -1.90
N VAL A 155 3.66 -55.13 -2.01
CA VAL A 155 3.66 -54.25 -3.19
C VAL A 155 4.99 -53.51 -3.32
N ILE A 156 5.56 -53.03 -2.22
CA ILE A 156 6.90 -52.42 -2.20
C ILE A 156 7.95 -53.41 -2.72
N ASP A 157 7.92 -54.66 -2.25
CA ASP A 157 8.88 -55.68 -2.68
C ASP A 157 8.76 -55.98 -4.17
N ASN A 158 7.53 -56.12 -4.67
CA ASN A 158 7.27 -56.31 -6.10
C ASN A 158 7.81 -55.12 -6.92
N PHE A 159 7.56 -53.88 -6.48
CA PHE A 159 8.07 -52.68 -7.15
C PHE A 159 9.61 -52.60 -7.18
N VAL A 160 10.26 -52.92 -6.06
CA VAL A 160 11.73 -52.90 -5.97
C VAL A 160 12.37 -53.88 -6.96
N ASN A 161 11.76 -55.05 -7.13
CA ASN A 161 12.29 -56.13 -7.96
C ASN A 161 11.78 -56.12 -9.42
N ASP A 162 10.85 -55.24 -9.78
CA ASP A 162 10.31 -55.18 -11.14
C ASP A 162 11.35 -54.63 -12.14
N PRO A 163 11.82 -55.44 -13.11
CA PRO A 163 12.79 -54.99 -14.11
C PRO A 163 12.23 -53.93 -15.06
N ASN A 164 10.90 -53.81 -15.20
CA ASN A 164 10.25 -52.82 -16.07
C ASN A 164 10.17 -51.43 -15.42
N MET A 165 10.42 -51.32 -14.11
CA MET A 165 10.52 -50.05 -13.40
C MET A 165 11.98 -49.58 -13.36
N ASP A 166 12.64 -49.49 -14.52
CA ASP A 166 14.03 -49.04 -14.64
C ASP A 166 14.11 -47.52 -14.88
N PHE A 167 14.60 -46.80 -13.89
CA PHE A 167 14.72 -45.34 -13.90
C PHE A 167 16.07 -44.83 -14.43
N LYS A 168 17.01 -45.71 -14.80
CA LYS A 168 18.39 -45.33 -15.17
C LYS A 168 18.43 -44.28 -16.28
N ASN A 169 17.54 -44.38 -17.26
CA ASN A 169 17.47 -43.45 -18.38
C ASN A 169 16.82 -42.10 -18.03
N LEU A 170 16.31 -41.92 -16.81
CA LEU A 170 15.66 -40.69 -16.35
C LEU A 170 16.56 -39.80 -15.48
N THR A 171 17.66 -40.33 -14.94
CA THR A 171 18.56 -39.64 -13.98
C THR A 171 19.22 -38.37 -14.51
N ASP A 172 19.27 -38.16 -15.84
CA ASP A 172 19.81 -36.95 -16.48
C ASP A 172 18.85 -36.38 -17.55
N ALA A 173 17.56 -36.70 -17.47
CA ALA A 173 16.59 -36.34 -18.51
C ALA A 173 16.53 -34.81 -18.76
N GLY A 174 16.56 -34.00 -17.71
CA GLY A 174 16.57 -32.53 -17.83
C GLY A 174 17.83 -32.00 -18.52
N LYS A 175 18.99 -32.58 -18.22
CA LYS A 175 20.28 -32.22 -18.85
C LYS A 175 20.32 -32.63 -20.32
N ILE A 176 19.86 -33.85 -20.65
CA ILE A 176 19.79 -34.37 -22.02
C ILE A 176 18.95 -33.43 -22.89
N ILE A 177 17.74 -33.08 -22.43
CA ILE A 177 16.84 -32.18 -23.18
C ILE A 177 17.45 -30.79 -23.34
N THR A 178 18.02 -30.23 -22.27
CA THR A 178 18.64 -28.90 -22.31
C THR A 178 19.81 -28.84 -23.29
N ASN A 179 20.66 -29.87 -23.30
CA ASN A 179 21.80 -29.94 -24.22
C ASN A 179 21.34 -30.13 -25.67
N THR A 180 20.33 -30.97 -25.92
CA THR A 180 19.75 -31.15 -27.26
C THR A 180 19.12 -29.86 -27.79
N ILE A 181 18.37 -29.12 -26.97
CA ILE A 181 17.83 -27.79 -27.35
C ILE A 181 18.97 -26.83 -27.74
N LYS A 182 20.05 -26.78 -26.94
CA LYS A 182 21.22 -25.92 -27.24
C LYS A 182 21.86 -26.28 -28.58
N LEU A 183 22.04 -27.57 -28.86
CA LEU A 183 22.61 -28.04 -30.12
C LEU A 183 21.71 -27.69 -31.31
N LEU A 184 20.39 -27.92 -31.20
CA LEU A 184 19.43 -27.63 -32.27
C LEU A 184 19.32 -26.13 -32.58
N ASN A 185 19.35 -25.25 -31.56
CA ASN A 185 19.35 -23.80 -31.79
C ASN A 185 20.59 -23.32 -32.57
N ASN A 186 21.70 -24.04 -32.49
CA ASN A 186 22.98 -23.65 -33.11
C ASN A 186 23.19 -24.26 -34.50
N VAL A 187 22.21 -25.02 -35.03
CA VAL A 187 22.29 -25.68 -36.35
C VAL A 187 22.41 -24.65 -37.49
N THR A 188 21.60 -23.60 -37.46
CA THR A 188 21.55 -22.59 -38.53
C THR A 188 22.79 -21.68 -38.54
N GLY A 189 23.50 -21.58 -37.41
CA GLY A 189 24.74 -20.82 -37.28
C GLY A 189 26.01 -21.58 -37.67
N GLN A 190 25.92 -22.86 -38.05
CA GLN A 190 27.09 -23.62 -38.51
C GLN A 190 27.55 -23.14 -39.90
N PRO A 191 28.88 -23.00 -40.14
CA PRO A 191 29.42 -22.64 -41.45
C PRO A 191 29.12 -23.71 -42.52
N GLU A 192 29.38 -23.40 -43.79
CA GLU A 192 29.38 -24.41 -44.85
C GLU A 192 30.50 -25.44 -44.63
N VAL A 193 30.24 -26.68 -45.00
CA VAL A 193 31.20 -27.78 -44.86
C VAL A 193 32.30 -27.65 -45.92
N THR A 194 33.54 -27.54 -45.46
CA THR A 194 34.77 -27.54 -46.25
C THR A 194 35.72 -28.61 -45.73
N ASN A 195 36.76 -28.96 -46.49
CA ASN A 195 37.77 -29.92 -46.05
C ASN A 195 38.52 -29.46 -44.78
N GLU A 196 38.60 -28.15 -44.53
CA GLU A 196 39.31 -27.57 -43.37
C GLU A 196 38.50 -27.62 -42.07
N ASN A 197 37.15 -27.55 -42.15
CA ASN A 197 36.27 -27.52 -40.98
C ASN A 197 35.41 -28.80 -40.82
N TYR A 198 35.57 -29.77 -41.74
CA TYR A 198 34.81 -31.02 -41.79
C TYR A 198 34.78 -31.76 -40.44
N GLY A 199 35.94 -31.91 -39.77
CA GLY A 199 36.04 -32.64 -38.51
C GLY A 199 35.22 -32.02 -37.38
N ASP A 200 35.22 -30.69 -37.28
CA ASP A 200 34.47 -29.95 -36.26
C ASP A 200 32.97 -30.01 -36.51
N ILE A 201 32.55 -29.87 -37.77
CA ILE A 201 31.14 -29.96 -38.16
C ILE A 201 30.61 -31.38 -37.96
N LEU A 202 31.40 -32.40 -38.34
CA LEU A 202 31.06 -33.80 -38.09
C LEU A 202 30.89 -34.06 -36.58
N SER A 203 31.80 -33.55 -35.75
CA SER A 203 31.70 -33.65 -34.28
C SER A 203 30.43 -32.98 -33.74
N PHE A 204 30.08 -31.79 -34.24
CA PHE A 204 28.84 -31.10 -33.89
C PHE A 204 27.59 -31.89 -34.32
N PHE A 205 27.59 -32.42 -35.54
CA PHE A 205 26.47 -33.19 -36.07
C PHE A 205 26.27 -34.51 -35.33
N ILE A 206 27.35 -35.24 -35.02
CA ILE A 206 27.29 -36.44 -34.17
C ILE A 206 26.67 -36.14 -32.80
N LYS A 207 26.97 -34.98 -32.21
CA LYS A 207 26.36 -34.55 -30.94
C LYS A 207 24.85 -34.33 -31.08
N ILE A 208 24.37 -33.78 -32.21
CA ILE A 208 22.93 -33.65 -32.48
C ILE A 208 22.27 -35.04 -32.54
N VAL A 209 22.82 -35.96 -33.33
CA VAL A 209 22.28 -37.32 -33.48
C VAL A 209 22.23 -38.06 -32.14
N LYS A 210 23.31 -37.96 -31.35
CA LYS A 210 23.35 -38.49 -29.98
C LYS A 210 22.30 -37.83 -29.08
N GLY A 211 22.16 -36.51 -29.14
CA GLY A 211 21.17 -35.76 -28.37
C GLY A 211 19.72 -36.19 -28.68
N LEU A 212 19.38 -36.35 -29.96
CA LEU A 212 18.05 -36.83 -30.39
C LEU A 212 17.80 -38.29 -29.97
N THR A 213 18.81 -39.15 -30.10
CA THR A 213 18.72 -40.56 -29.69
C THR A 213 18.52 -40.70 -28.18
N ASN A 214 19.23 -39.88 -27.39
CA ASN A 214 19.08 -39.87 -25.93
C ASN A 214 17.69 -39.37 -25.50
N VAL A 215 17.14 -38.35 -26.17
CA VAL A 215 15.76 -37.88 -25.94
C VAL A 215 14.76 -39.00 -26.18
N GLU A 216 14.88 -39.73 -27.29
CA GLU A 216 14.00 -40.86 -27.60
C GLU A 216 14.09 -41.98 -26.56
N GLY A 217 15.31 -42.29 -26.07
CA GLY A 217 15.51 -43.25 -24.99
C GLY A 217 14.85 -42.80 -23.68
N VAL A 218 14.96 -41.52 -23.34
CA VAL A 218 14.31 -40.91 -22.17
C VAL A 218 12.78 -41.00 -22.28
N VAL A 219 12.21 -40.66 -23.44
CA VAL A 219 10.75 -40.73 -23.69
C VAL A 219 10.23 -42.16 -23.63
N SER A 220 10.97 -43.12 -24.20
CA SER A 220 10.60 -44.54 -24.19
C SER A 220 10.63 -45.13 -22.78
N ALA A 221 11.65 -44.77 -21.98
CA ALA A 221 11.73 -45.17 -20.59
C ALA A 221 10.59 -44.58 -19.76
N ALA A 222 10.31 -43.28 -19.89
CA ALA A 222 9.21 -42.61 -19.20
C ALA A 222 7.85 -43.23 -19.56
N SER A 223 7.61 -43.55 -20.84
CA SER A 223 6.37 -44.20 -21.29
C SER A 223 6.19 -45.61 -20.74
N THR A 224 7.28 -46.40 -20.71
CA THR A 224 7.27 -47.75 -20.14
C THR A 224 6.92 -47.71 -18.64
N ILE A 225 7.62 -46.87 -17.88
CA ILE A 225 7.39 -46.69 -16.44
C ILE A 225 5.98 -46.17 -16.18
N SER A 226 5.52 -45.20 -16.96
CA SER A 226 4.16 -44.65 -16.87
C SER A 226 3.11 -45.74 -17.05
N SER A 227 3.22 -46.58 -18.08
CA SER A 227 2.24 -47.64 -18.34
C SER A 227 2.15 -48.66 -17.20
N LYS A 228 3.31 -49.00 -16.60
CA LYS A 228 3.41 -49.99 -15.52
C LYS A 228 3.11 -49.43 -14.14
N SER A 229 3.25 -48.12 -13.94
CA SER A 229 3.00 -47.45 -12.65
C SER A 229 1.59 -47.70 -12.10
N THR A 230 0.61 -47.94 -12.96
CA THR A 230 -0.78 -48.28 -12.60
C THR A 230 -0.90 -49.55 -11.75
N SER A 231 0.05 -50.50 -11.90
CA SER A 231 0.11 -51.72 -11.10
C SER A 231 0.54 -51.47 -9.65
N TYR A 232 1.00 -50.26 -9.35
CA TYR A 232 1.52 -49.83 -8.04
C TYR A 232 0.69 -48.68 -7.44
N ASN A 233 -0.60 -48.58 -7.81
CA ASN A 233 -1.48 -47.51 -7.35
C ASN A 233 -1.57 -47.38 -5.81
N THR A 234 -1.35 -48.45 -5.06
CA THR A 234 -1.32 -48.39 -3.59
C THR A 234 -0.14 -47.60 -3.03
N LEU A 235 0.96 -47.42 -3.79
CA LEU A 235 2.12 -46.62 -3.39
C LEU A 235 1.90 -45.11 -3.60
N LYS A 236 0.88 -44.74 -4.39
CA LYS A 236 0.49 -43.34 -4.61
C LYS A 236 -0.76 -42.90 -3.85
N ASP A 237 -1.44 -43.84 -3.19
CA ASP A 237 -2.66 -43.56 -2.44
C ASP A 237 -2.37 -42.64 -1.25
N GLU A 238 -3.17 -41.58 -1.11
CA GLU A 238 -3.14 -40.71 0.06
C GLU A 238 -3.64 -41.42 1.31
N ASN A 239 -4.44 -42.48 1.13
CA ASN A 239 -5.00 -43.36 2.15
C ASN A 239 -4.17 -44.64 2.39
N HIS A 240 -2.85 -44.58 2.15
CA HIS A 240 -1.98 -45.75 2.29
C HIS A 240 -2.02 -46.40 3.70
N PRO A 241 -1.81 -47.72 3.78
CA PRO A 241 -1.75 -48.51 5.02
C PRO A 241 -1.04 -47.89 6.24
N LEU A 242 0.11 -47.22 6.03
CA LEU A 242 0.90 -46.60 7.11
C LEU A 242 0.33 -45.30 7.73
N ILE A 243 -0.85 -44.83 7.31
CA ILE A 243 -1.47 -43.59 7.84
C ILE A 243 -1.65 -43.52 9.37
N PRO A 244 -1.99 -44.61 10.08
CA PRO A 244 -2.06 -44.54 11.53
C PRO A 244 -0.77 -44.04 12.18
N LEU A 245 0.40 -44.35 11.59
CA LEU A 245 1.69 -43.82 12.04
C LEU A 245 1.85 -42.33 11.72
N ALA A 246 1.42 -41.89 10.53
CA ALA A 246 1.44 -40.48 10.16
C ALA A 246 0.57 -39.63 11.10
N ASN A 247 -0.64 -40.11 11.40
CA ASN A 247 -1.53 -39.49 12.37
C ASN A 247 -0.89 -39.48 13.76
N PHE A 248 -0.34 -40.61 14.22
CA PHE A 248 0.35 -40.67 15.51
C PHE A 248 1.47 -39.63 15.61
N ILE A 249 2.37 -39.54 14.62
CA ILE A 249 3.45 -38.55 14.58
C ILE A 249 2.90 -37.13 14.65
N TYR A 250 1.90 -36.83 13.83
CA TYR A 250 1.29 -35.51 13.77
C TYR A 250 0.72 -35.07 15.14
N PHE A 251 -0.01 -35.95 15.83
CA PHE A 251 -0.56 -35.61 17.15
C PHE A 251 0.50 -35.64 18.25
N ALA A 252 1.50 -36.52 18.16
CA ALA A 252 2.64 -36.56 19.07
C ALA A 252 3.51 -35.28 19.00
N GLU A 253 3.71 -34.69 17.83
CA GLU A 253 4.43 -33.41 17.72
C GLU A 253 3.63 -32.23 18.29
N LYS A 254 2.30 -32.33 18.28
CA LYS A 254 1.39 -31.35 18.89
C LYS A 254 1.32 -31.46 20.42
N THR A 255 1.85 -32.53 21.03
CA THR A 255 1.80 -32.70 22.50
C THR A 255 2.86 -31.91 23.27
N LYS A 256 3.55 -30.95 22.63
CA LYS A 256 4.38 -29.92 23.29
C LYS A 256 3.56 -28.95 24.17
N LEU A 257 2.44 -29.39 24.73
CA LEU A 257 1.64 -28.67 25.69
C LEU A 257 2.42 -28.60 27.02
N PRO A 258 2.47 -27.44 27.70
CA PRO A 258 3.23 -27.28 28.92
C PRO A 258 2.67 -28.15 30.07
N THR A 259 3.42 -29.17 30.50
CA THR A 259 3.32 -29.94 31.76
C THR A 259 1.95 -30.57 32.14
N PRO A 260 1.93 -31.62 33.00
CA PRO A 260 0.66 -32.23 33.45
C PRO A 260 -0.20 -31.21 34.20
N LEU A 261 -1.51 -31.20 33.87
CA LEU A 261 -2.55 -30.36 34.48
C LEU A 261 -2.53 -30.50 36.02
N GLY A 262 -2.07 -29.46 36.71
CA GLY A 262 -2.36 -29.23 38.12
C GLY A 262 -3.81 -28.73 38.29
N THR A 263 -4.27 -28.62 39.54
CA THR A 263 -5.58 -27.99 39.85
C THR A 263 -5.50 -26.47 39.95
N SER A 264 -4.29 -25.90 39.92
CA SER A 264 -4.03 -24.46 39.99
C SER A 264 -4.61 -23.74 38.78
N GLY A 265 -5.16 -22.54 38.98
CA GLY A 265 -5.78 -21.73 37.92
C GLY A 265 -7.21 -22.12 37.54
N ARG A 266 -7.75 -23.26 38.00
CA ARG A 266 -9.11 -23.72 37.65
C ARG A 266 -10.20 -22.76 38.12
N SER A 267 -10.08 -22.23 39.33
CA SER A 267 -11.02 -21.23 39.87
C SER A 267 -11.07 -19.98 39.02
N GLU A 268 -9.91 -19.52 38.58
CA GLU A 268 -9.70 -18.33 37.77
C GLU A 268 -10.28 -18.53 36.37
N VAL A 269 -10.03 -19.67 35.72
CA VAL A 269 -10.63 -19.99 34.42
C VAL A 269 -12.15 -20.09 34.52
N ILE A 270 -12.70 -20.73 35.56
CA ILE A 270 -14.16 -20.79 35.76
C ILE A 270 -14.75 -19.38 35.95
N LYS A 271 -14.10 -18.51 36.71
CA LYS A 271 -14.50 -17.11 36.86
C LYS A 271 -14.43 -16.36 35.52
N ASN A 272 -13.40 -16.60 34.71
CA ASN A 272 -13.27 -16.04 33.37
C ASN A 272 -14.43 -16.48 32.47
N LEU A 273 -14.81 -17.76 32.53
CA LEU A 273 -15.93 -18.32 31.77
C LEU A 273 -17.29 -17.74 32.19
N ASP A 274 -17.49 -17.46 33.48
CA ASP A 274 -18.70 -16.76 33.97
C ASP A 274 -18.78 -15.33 33.41
N ILE A 275 -17.65 -14.60 33.36
CA ILE A 275 -17.57 -13.28 32.72
C ILE A 275 -17.94 -13.39 31.23
N VAL A 276 -17.39 -14.37 30.52
CA VAL A 276 -17.71 -14.62 29.09
C VAL A 276 -19.21 -14.91 28.89
N SER A 277 -19.81 -15.74 29.75
CA SER A 277 -21.25 -16.05 29.67
C SER A 277 -22.13 -14.81 29.86
N LYS A 278 -21.78 -13.93 30.81
CA LYS A 278 -22.45 -12.63 31.02
C LYS A 278 -22.30 -11.71 29.80
N LEU A 279 -21.09 -11.59 29.26
CA LEU A 279 -20.81 -10.81 28.05
C LEU A 279 -21.56 -11.33 26.82
N SER A 280 -21.69 -12.65 26.68
CA SER A 280 -22.47 -13.28 25.60
C SER A 280 -23.93 -12.86 25.64
N THR A 281 -24.55 -12.89 26.83
CA THR A 281 -25.95 -12.48 27.04
C THR A 281 -26.18 -11.01 26.69
N GLN A 282 -25.23 -10.13 27.04
CA GLN A 282 -25.34 -8.70 26.71
C GLN A 282 -25.06 -8.41 25.23
N SER A 283 -24.07 -9.09 24.64
CA SER A 283 -23.74 -8.99 23.21
C SER A 283 -24.96 -9.23 22.32
N ALA A 284 -25.83 -10.17 22.69
CA ALA A 284 -27.07 -10.44 21.96
C ALA A 284 -27.98 -9.21 21.82
N LYS A 285 -27.98 -8.28 22.80
CA LYS A 285 -28.78 -7.05 22.78
C LYS A 285 -28.20 -5.97 21.86
N SER A 286 -26.91 -6.00 21.56
CA SER A 286 -26.22 -5.03 20.71
C SER A 286 -25.96 -5.55 19.28
N LYS A 287 -26.24 -6.83 19.00
CA LYS A 287 -25.99 -7.52 17.73
C LYS A 287 -26.51 -6.77 16.48
N SER A 288 -27.75 -6.30 16.51
CA SER A 288 -28.32 -5.55 15.37
C SER A 288 -27.59 -4.21 15.15
N THR A 289 -27.30 -3.48 16.23
CA THR A 289 -26.56 -2.21 16.15
C THR A 289 -25.15 -2.40 15.58
N VAL A 290 -24.40 -3.37 16.09
CA VAL A 290 -23.05 -3.68 15.59
C VAL A 290 -23.11 -4.06 14.11
N SER A 291 -24.05 -4.92 13.71
CA SER A 291 -24.22 -5.32 12.32
C SER A 291 -24.54 -4.12 11.42
N HIS A 292 -25.51 -3.30 11.80
CA HIS A 292 -25.91 -2.12 11.00
C HIS A 292 -24.78 -1.11 10.89
N VAL A 293 -24.04 -0.85 11.96
CA VAL A 293 -22.90 0.09 11.95
C VAL A 293 -21.77 -0.43 11.07
N ASN A 294 -21.43 -1.72 11.18
CA ASN A 294 -20.42 -2.36 10.33
C ASN A 294 -20.80 -2.26 8.84
N SER A 295 -22.04 -2.64 8.50
CA SER A 295 -22.55 -2.54 7.13
C SER A 295 -22.60 -1.11 6.63
N LEU A 296 -23.03 -0.16 7.47
CA LEU A 296 -23.10 1.26 7.14
C LEU A 296 -21.71 1.82 6.80
N LEU A 297 -20.71 1.57 7.65
CA LEU A 297 -19.35 2.05 7.39
C LEU A 297 -18.78 1.42 6.13
N PHE A 298 -18.98 0.12 5.94
CA PHE A 298 -18.54 -0.59 4.74
C PHE A 298 -19.16 0.03 3.47
N CYS A 299 -20.48 0.26 3.45
CA CYS A 299 -21.16 0.85 2.29
C CYS A 299 -20.74 2.31 2.05
N ARG A 300 -20.44 3.07 3.10
CA ARG A 300 -19.98 4.46 2.97
C ARG A 300 -18.54 4.57 2.47
N LEU A 301 -17.67 3.64 2.87
CA LEU A 301 -16.30 3.54 2.37
C LEU A 301 -16.25 3.07 0.92
N ASN A 302 -17.23 2.29 0.49
CA ASN A 302 -17.26 1.65 -0.83
C ASN A 302 -18.51 2.07 -1.64
N PRO A 303 -18.68 3.37 -1.93
CA PRO A 303 -19.92 3.90 -2.53
C PRO A 303 -20.21 3.37 -3.93
N LEU A 304 -19.17 2.93 -4.67
CA LEU A 304 -19.29 2.40 -6.04
C LEU A 304 -19.93 1.02 -6.11
N LYS A 305 -19.90 0.26 -5.01
CA LYS A 305 -20.51 -1.07 -4.89
C LYS A 305 -22.00 -1.01 -4.53
N ASN A 306 -22.47 0.13 -4.06
CA ASN A 306 -23.86 0.28 -3.66
C ASN A 306 -24.76 0.28 -4.89
N SER A 307 -25.70 -0.66 -4.93
CA SER A 307 -26.77 -0.64 -5.94
C SER A 307 -27.66 0.59 -5.74
N ARG A 308 -28.05 1.23 -6.85
CA ARG A 308 -28.88 2.45 -6.87
C ARG A 308 -30.06 2.28 -7.80
N LYS A 309 -31.25 2.47 -7.26
CA LYS A 309 -32.53 2.38 -7.97
C LYS A 309 -33.13 3.75 -8.23
N TYR A 310 -32.98 4.70 -7.30
CA TYR A 310 -33.66 6.00 -7.37
C TYR A 310 -32.75 7.14 -7.85
N ALA A 311 -31.44 7.01 -7.64
CA ALA A 311 -30.41 7.95 -8.07
C ALA A 311 -29.27 7.24 -8.83
N PRO A 312 -29.56 6.50 -9.92
CA PRO A 312 -28.59 5.64 -10.60
C PRO A 312 -27.35 6.37 -11.13
N GLY A 313 -27.47 7.67 -11.41
CA GLY A 313 -26.37 8.50 -11.90
C GLY A 313 -25.57 9.26 -10.85
N LEU A 314 -25.96 9.20 -9.58
CA LEU A 314 -25.27 9.84 -8.46
C LEU A 314 -24.46 8.79 -7.71
N VAL A 315 -23.45 8.23 -8.37
CA VAL A 315 -22.69 7.05 -7.92
C VAL A 315 -21.94 7.30 -6.60
N LEU A 316 -21.52 8.53 -6.32
CA LEU A 316 -20.95 8.97 -5.04
C LEU A 316 -21.98 9.57 -4.07
N GLY A 317 -23.27 9.49 -4.42
CA GLY A 317 -24.38 9.96 -3.60
C GLY A 317 -24.40 11.49 -3.48
N LEU A 318 -24.46 12.00 -2.26
CA LEU A 318 -24.62 13.42 -1.95
C LEU A 318 -23.51 14.30 -2.53
N SER A 319 -22.29 13.75 -2.70
CA SER A 319 -21.18 14.48 -3.32
C SER A 319 -21.44 14.80 -4.81
N ASP A 320 -22.00 13.83 -5.56
CA ASP A 320 -22.37 14.06 -6.96
C ASP A 320 -23.55 15.04 -7.03
N LEU A 321 -24.53 14.91 -6.13
CA LEU A 321 -25.69 15.81 -6.06
C LEU A 321 -25.29 17.26 -5.74
N SER A 322 -24.32 17.45 -4.84
CA SER A 322 -23.77 18.76 -4.48
C SER A 322 -23.06 19.43 -5.66
N ASN A 323 -22.58 18.64 -6.63
CA ASN A 323 -21.94 19.13 -7.85
C ASN A 323 -22.93 19.44 -8.98
N LEU A 324 -24.22 19.19 -8.79
CA LEU A 324 -25.27 19.43 -9.78
C LEU A 324 -25.28 20.87 -10.33
N PRO A 325 -25.11 21.94 -9.52
CA PRO A 325 -25.02 23.30 -10.05
C PRO A 325 -23.85 23.50 -11.03
N ASN A 326 -22.72 22.85 -10.80
CA ASN A 326 -21.59 22.90 -11.73
C ASN A 326 -21.88 22.08 -13.00
N ALA A 327 -22.52 20.92 -12.85
CA ALA A 327 -22.93 20.10 -14.00
C ALA A 327 -23.89 20.87 -14.93
N THR A 328 -24.82 21.66 -14.38
CA THR A 328 -25.72 22.51 -15.18
C THR A 328 -25.02 23.64 -15.93
N ARG A 329 -23.79 23.99 -15.54
CA ARG A 329 -22.97 25.05 -16.16
C ARG A 329 -21.78 24.48 -16.94
N ASP A 330 -21.75 23.16 -17.13
CA ASP A 330 -20.66 22.50 -17.83
C ASP A 330 -20.65 22.94 -19.30
N HIS A 331 -19.45 23.24 -19.82
CA HIS A 331 -19.26 23.69 -21.20
C HIS A 331 -19.80 22.68 -22.22
N LEU A 332 -19.78 21.37 -21.91
CA LEU A 332 -20.42 20.33 -22.71
C LEU A 332 -21.92 20.61 -22.87
N VAL A 333 -22.61 20.91 -21.76
CA VAL A 333 -24.05 21.16 -21.75
C VAL A 333 -24.35 22.45 -22.49
N GLU A 334 -23.63 23.53 -22.16
CA GLU A 334 -23.77 24.85 -22.80
C GLU A 334 -23.64 24.77 -24.32
N LYS A 335 -22.58 24.10 -24.80
CA LYS A 335 -22.30 23.91 -26.22
C LYS A 335 -23.38 23.12 -26.93
N THR A 336 -23.97 22.14 -26.25
CA THR A 336 -24.99 21.29 -26.86
C THR A 336 -26.33 22.02 -26.97
N VAL A 337 -26.72 22.81 -25.97
CA VAL A 337 -28.04 23.48 -25.90
C VAL A 337 -28.06 24.93 -26.41
N GLY A 338 -26.92 25.50 -26.79
CA GLY A 338 -26.85 26.78 -27.53
C GLY A 338 -26.78 28.07 -26.68
N GLY A 339 -26.35 28.01 -25.41
CA GLY A 339 -25.87 29.18 -24.64
C GLY A 339 -26.81 30.40 -24.48
N GLY A 340 -28.12 30.21 -24.36
CA GLY A 340 -29.10 31.30 -24.27
C GLY A 340 -29.22 32.00 -22.89
N LYS A 341 -29.97 33.11 -22.83
CA LYS A 341 -30.25 33.88 -21.57
C LYS A 341 -30.83 33.03 -20.44
N ASN A 342 -31.53 31.94 -20.76
CA ASN A 342 -32.12 31.01 -19.80
C ASN A 342 -31.13 29.97 -19.25
N PHE A 343 -29.97 29.76 -19.91
CA PHE A 343 -28.94 28.82 -19.44
C PHE A 343 -28.39 29.20 -18.06
N ALA A 344 -28.22 30.50 -17.79
CA ALA A 344 -27.81 31.00 -16.48
C ALA A 344 -28.77 30.62 -15.34
N ARG A 345 -30.04 30.35 -15.66
CA ARG A 345 -31.11 29.96 -14.71
C ARG A 345 -31.34 28.45 -14.65
N PHE A 346 -30.64 27.63 -15.45
CA PHE A 346 -30.86 26.17 -15.47
C PHE A 346 -30.68 25.55 -14.08
N GLY A 347 -29.61 25.91 -13.37
CA GLY A 347 -29.37 25.46 -12.00
C GLY A 347 -30.46 25.86 -10.99
N ASP A 348 -31.22 26.94 -11.25
CA ASP A 348 -32.29 27.38 -10.35
C ASP A 348 -33.45 26.36 -10.30
N GLY A 349 -33.64 25.57 -11.35
CA GLY A 349 -34.66 24.51 -11.39
C GLY A 349 -34.41 23.38 -10.36
N PHE A 350 -33.17 23.23 -9.87
CA PHE A 350 -32.82 22.22 -8.88
C PHE A 350 -32.84 22.73 -7.43
N LYS A 351 -33.23 24.00 -7.19
CA LYS A 351 -33.29 24.59 -5.83
C LYS A 351 -33.98 23.70 -4.77
N PRO A 352 -35.11 23.02 -5.05
CA PRO A 352 -35.71 22.13 -4.05
C PRO A 352 -34.78 20.98 -3.66
N VAL A 353 -34.11 20.33 -4.61
CA VAL A 353 -33.19 19.22 -4.30
C VAL A 353 -31.89 19.72 -3.66
N MET A 354 -31.47 20.97 -3.95
CA MET A 354 -30.36 21.60 -3.22
C MET A 354 -30.70 21.85 -1.75
N GLU A 355 -31.95 22.16 -1.40
CA GLU A 355 -32.36 22.23 0.01
C GLU A 355 -32.18 20.89 0.73
N LEU A 356 -32.54 19.78 0.07
CA LEU A 356 -32.29 18.44 0.60
C LEU A 356 -30.79 18.24 0.84
N THR A 357 -29.96 18.64 -0.12
CA THR A 357 -28.50 18.58 0.01
C THR A 357 -28.00 19.37 1.23
N ASP A 358 -28.46 20.60 1.40
CA ASP A 358 -28.07 21.47 2.52
C ASP A 358 -28.46 20.86 3.89
N LYS A 359 -29.64 20.23 3.98
CA LYS A 359 -30.09 19.54 5.21
C LYS A 359 -29.32 18.26 5.50
N LEU A 360 -28.86 17.54 4.47
CA LEU A 360 -28.12 16.30 4.61
C LEU A 360 -26.62 16.50 4.76
N GLN A 361 -26.06 17.64 4.35
CA GLN A 361 -24.62 17.92 4.43
C GLN A 361 -24.04 17.77 5.86
N PRO A 362 -24.71 18.25 6.93
CA PRO A 362 -24.25 18.01 8.30
C PRO A 362 -24.25 16.52 8.69
N VAL A 363 -25.22 15.75 8.19
CA VAL A 363 -25.32 14.30 8.41
C VAL A 363 -24.18 13.58 7.71
N ASP A 364 -23.99 13.86 6.41
CA ASP A 364 -22.92 13.27 5.62
C ASP A 364 -21.54 13.61 6.18
N GLY A 365 -21.32 14.86 6.59
CA GLY A 365 -20.08 15.30 7.21
C GLY A 365 -19.76 14.58 8.53
N LYS A 366 -20.76 14.30 9.37
CA LYS A 366 -20.58 13.50 10.59
C LYS A 366 -20.25 12.05 10.29
N LEU A 367 -21.00 11.42 9.38
CA LEU A 367 -20.81 10.01 9.03
C LEU A 367 -19.50 9.78 8.25
N ARG A 368 -19.08 10.72 7.40
CA ARG A 368 -17.80 10.65 6.66
C ARG A 368 -16.59 10.71 7.60
N LYS A 369 -16.66 11.48 8.70
CA LYS A 369 -15.56 11.54 9.70
C LYS A 369 -15.29 10.21 10.38
N VAL A 370 -16.32 9.37 10.54
CA VAL A 370 -16.19 8.05 11.20
C VAL A 370 -16.06 6.89 10.22
N ALA A 371 -16.39 7.07 8.94
CA ALA A 371 -16.20 6.07 7.90
C ALA A 371 -14.73 6.07 7.44
N THR A 372 -13.85 5.48 8.24
CA THR A 372 -12.42 5.27 7.94
C THR A 372 -12.08 3.79 7.96
N GLN A 373 -11.03 3.38 7.25
CA GLN A 373 -10.58 1.98 7.25
C GLN A 373 -10.15 1.51 8.64
N GLU A 374 -9.52 2.38 9.42
CA GLU A 374 -9.15 2.10 10.82
C GLU A 374 -10.38 1.79 11.69
N ASN A 375 -11.40 2.64 11.64
CA ASN A 375 -12.64 2.43 12.39
C ASN A 375 -13.36 1.15 11.95
N LEU A 376 -13.42 0.90 10.64
CA LEU A 376 -14.01 -0.34 10.11
C LEU A 376 -13.24 -1.57 10.61
N ALA A 377 -11.90 -1.50 10.67
CA ALA A 377 -11.08 -2.57 11.21
C ALA A 377 -11.33 -2.80 12.72
N SER A 378 -11.40 -1.74 13.53
CA SER A 378 -11.76 -1.85 14.95
C SER A 378 -13.15 -2.48 15.12
N ILE A 379 -14.14 -2.06 14.34
CA ILE A 379 -15.49 -2.62 14.41
C ILE A 379 -15.52 -4.09 13.98
N ARG A 380 -14.74 -4.49 12.97
CA ARG A 380 -14.62 -5.90 12.56
C ARG A 380 -14.07 -6.77 13.69
N LYS A 381 -13.11 -6.30 14.48
CA LYS A 381 -12.65 -7.01 15.69
C LYS A 381 -13.79 -7.17 16.71
N ILE A 382 -14.61 -6.13 16.90
CA ILE A 382 -15.79 -6.21 17.77
C ILE A 382 -16.82 -7.22 17.23
N VAL A 383 -17.06 -7.26 15.92
CA VAL A 383 -17.89 -8.27 15.26
C VAL A 383 -17.34 -9.68 15.48
N GLU A 384 -16.02 -9.87 15.39
CA GLU A 384 -15.37 -11.15 15.67
C GLU A 384 -15.53 -11.58 17.13
N ILE A 385 -15.47 -10.64 18.07
CA ILE A 385 -15.76 -10.91 19.49
C ILE A 385 -17.22 -11.29 19.68
N GLN A 386 -18.17 -10.57 19.05
CA GLN A 386 -19.58 -10.96 19.11
C GLN A 386 -19.78 -12.38 18.60
N ARG A 387 -19.18 -12.72 17.46
CA ARG A 387 -19.24 -14.07 16.88
C ARG A 387 -18.58 -15.11 17.78
N ALA A 388 -17.45 -14.79 18.40
CA ALA A 388 -16.80 -15.70 19.35
C ALA A 388 -17.64 -15.91 20.62
N LEU A 389 -18.46 -14.92 20.99
CA LEU A 389 -19.40 -15.00 22.10
C LEU A 389 -20.70 -15.72 21.74
N GLU A 390 -20.99 -15.95 20.46
CA GLU A 390 -22.12 -16.79 20.04
C GLU A 390 -21.87 -18.21 20.55
N ASP A 391 -22.83 -18.74 21.33
CA ASP A 391 -22.78 -20.07 21.96
C ASP A 391 -21.64 -20.30 22.98
N ALA A 392 -20.94 -19.25 23.41
CA ALA A 392 -19.87 -19.29 24.40
C ALA A 392 -20.35 -19.34 25.87
N SER A 393 -21.66 -19.53 26.10
CA SER A 393 -22.23 -19.59 27.45
C SER A 393 -22.05 -20.99 28.05
N VAL A 394 -21.12 -21.12 29.00
CA VAL A 394 -20.73 -22.39 29.61
C VAL A 394 -21.03 -22.35 31.12
N GLY A 395 -21.66 -23.40 31.63
CA GLY A 395 -21.93 -23.53 33.06
C GLY A 395 -20.69 -24.03 33.83
N LYS A 396 -20.59 -23.67 35.11
CA LYS A 396 -19.49 -24.12 35.99
C LYS A 396 -19.30 -25.64 35.97
N GLN A 397 -20.38 -26.41 36.14
CA GLN A 397 -20.32 -27.88 36.17
C GLN A 397 -19.86 -28.48 34.83
N GLU A 398 -20.27 -27.86 33.71
CA GLU A 398 -19.87 -28.27 32.37
C GLU A 398 -18.36 -28.07 32.16
N ALA A 399 -17.83 -26.90 32.56
CA ALA A 399 -16.39 -26.63 32.52
C ALA A 399 -15.60 -27.56 33.44
N GLU A 400 -16.09 -27.77 34.66
CA GLU A 400 -15.48 -28.67 35.63
C GLU A 400 -15.37 -30.11 35.11
N ALA A 401 -16.44 -30.63 34.49
CA ALA A 401 -16.43 -31.97 33.92
C ALA A 401 -15.39 -32.12 32.78
N VAL A 402 -15.24 -31.11 31.92
CA VAL A 402 -14.21 -31.10 30.87
C VAL A 402 -12.81 -31.07 31.47
N PHE A 403 -12.57 -30.23 32.48
CA PHE A 403 -11.26 -30.17 33.14
C PHE A 403 -10.91 -31.49 33.84
N ASP A 404 -11.88 -32.15 34.49
CA ASP A 404 -11.67 -33.43 35.14
C ASP A 404 -11.36 -34.55 34.15
N GLU A 405 -12.09 -34.61 33.03
CA GLU A 405 -11.82 -35.57 31.95
C GLU A 405 -10.43 -35.34 31.34
N PHE A 406 -10.11 -34.10 30.96
CA PHE A 406 -8.82 -33.77 30.35
C PHE A 406 -7.63 -33.95 31.30
N ARG A 407 -7.80 -33.74 32.60
CA ARG A 407 -6.76 -34.01 33.61
C ARG A 407 -6.34 -35.48 33.65
N THR A 408 -7.21 -36.41 33.29
CA THR A 408 -6.87 -37.85 33.22
C THR A 408 -6.05 -38.20 31.99
N ILE A 409 -6.04 -37.35 30.96
CA ILE A 409 -5.32 -37.56 29.71
C ILE A 409 -3.88 -37.09 29.89
N ARG A 410 -2.97 -38.05 30.12
CA ARG A 410 -1.53 -37.78 30.24
C ARG A 410 -0.83 -38.11 28.93
N LEU A 411 -0.43 -37.09 28.19
CA LEU A 411 0.38 -37.24 26.98
C LEU A 411 1.87 -37.26 27.38
N PRO A 412 2.57 -38.42 27.31
CA PRO A 412 3.99 -38.49 27.64
C PRO A 412 4.85 -37.65 26.69
N ILE A 413 5.97 -37.14 27.20
CA ILE A 413 7.03 -36.56 26.38
C ILE A 413 7.78 -37.73 25.74
N LEU A 414 7.75 -37.82 24.40
CA LEU A 414 8.40 -38.90 23.67
C LEU A 414 9.91 -38.69 23.54
N ASN A 415 10.67 -39.79 23.58
CA ASN A 415 12.10 -39.78 23.28
C ASN A 415 12.34 -39.36 21.81
N PRO A 416 13.13 -38.29 21.55
CA PRO A 416 13.32 -37.76 20.20
C PRO A 416 14.08 -38.70 19.25
N VAL A 417 14.87 -39.66 19.76
CA VAL A 417 15.72 -40.52 18.92
C VAL A 417 14.89 -41.54 18.13
N TYR A 418 13.99 -42.27 18.81
CA TYR A 418 13.15 -43.30 18.18
C TYR A 418 12.07 -42.68 17.30
N PHE A 419 11.55 -41.52 17.73
CA PHE A 419 10.57 -40.73 17.01
C PHE A 419 11.12 -40.20 15.67
N SER A 420 12.41 -39.85 15.62
CA SER A 420 13.05 -39.33 14.40
C SER A 420 13.12 -40.35 13.27
N GLU A 421 13.27 -41.64 13.57
CA GLU A 421 13.43 -42.67 12.52
C GLU A 421 12.12 -42.97 11.79
N ILE A 422 11.01 -43.00 12.52
CA ILE A 422 9.66 -43.22 11.97
C ILE A 422 9.18 -41.96 11.24
N LYS A 423 9.57 -40.77 11.71
CA LYS A 423 9.38 -39.53 10.96
C LYS A 423 10.10 -39.57 9.61
N LYS A 424 11.38 -39.99 9.61
CA LYS A 424 12.14 -40.18 8.37
C LYS A 424 11.50 -41.21 7.43
N LEU A 425 10.96 -42.31 7.98
CA LEU A 425 10.18 -43.28 7.20
C LEU A 425 8.97 -42.62 6.51
N MET A 426 8.18 -41.83 7.23
CA MET A 426 7.02 -41.16 6.64
C MET A 426 7.40 -40.13 5.57
N GLU A 427 8.54 -39.46 5.74
CA GLU A 427 9.12 -38.57 4.74
C GLU A 427 9.51 -39.33 3.46
N GLU A 428 10.16 -40.49 3.61
CA GLU A 428 10.48 -41.39 2.49
C GLU A 428 9.22 -41.90 1.77
N VAL A 429 8.16 -42.28 2.51
CA VAL A 429 6.86 -42.69 1.94
C VAL A 429 6.24 -41.56 1.13
N ASN A 430 6.24 -40.33 1.65
CA ASN A 430 5.70 -39.18 0.95
C ASN A 430 6.53 -38.83 -0.30
N ASN A 431 7.86 -38.94 -0.22
CA ASN A 431 8.74 -38.73 -1.37
C ASN A 431 8.53 -39.79 -2.45
N LEU A 432 8.31 -41.05 -2.06
CA LEU A 432 7.95 -42.12 -3.00
C LEU A 432 6.63 -41.81 -3.70
N ARG A 433 5.60 -41.38 -2.95
CA ARG A 433 4.32 -40.94 -3.53
C ARG A 433 4.52 -39.80 -4.55
N ASN A 434 5.29 -38.78 -4.19
CA ASN A 434 5.57 -37.64 -5.08
C ASN A 434 6.28 -38.07 -6.39
N ALA A 435 7.16 -39.08 -6.31
CA ALA A 435 7.76 -39.69 -7.49
C ALA A 435 6.69 -40.31 -8.41
N PHE A 436 5.73 -41.07 -7.85
CA PHE A 436 4.60 -41.60 -8.61
C PHE A 436 3.68 -40.50 -9.18
N THR A 437 3.44 -39.41 -8.46
CA THR A 437 2.68 -38.26 -8.97
C THR A 437 3.35 -37.61 -10.18
N SER A 438 4.69 -37.58 -10.21
CA SER A 438 5.46 -37.05 -11.33
C SER A 438 5.37 -37.97 -12.56
N ILE A 439 5.30 -39.29 -12.35
CA ILE A 439 5.03 -40.28 -13.40
C ILE A 439 3.61 -40.11 -13.96
N ASP A 440 2.59 -39.96 -13.10
CA ASP A 440 1.20 -39.72 -13.53
C ASP A 440 1.04 -38.38 -14.29
N THR A 441 1.77 -37.35 -13.85
CA THR A 441 1.80 -36.05 -14.54
C THR A 441 2.35 -36.17 -15.95
N PHE A 442 3.36 -37.00 -16.16
CA PHE A 442 3.87 -37.31 -17.50
C PHE A 442 2.81 -38.05 -18.34
N ALA A 443 2.15 -39.06 -17.77
CA ALA A 443 1.11 -39.86 -18.42
C ALA A 443 -0.06 -39.00 -18.94
N SER A 444 -0.55 -38.10 -18.09
CA SER A 444 -1.76 -37.30 -18.35
C SER A 444 -1.57 -36.23 -19.44
N LYS A 445 -0.34 -35.79 -19.71
CA LYS A 445 -0.07 -34.70 -20.66
C LYS A 445 0.10 -35.15 -22.11
N SER A 446 -0.04 -36.46 -22.41
CA SER A 446 -0.03 -37.02 -23.77
C SER A 446 1.03 -36.38 -24.67
N MET A 447 2.28 -36.33 -24.20
CA MET A 447 3.35 -35.61 -24.91
C MET A 447 3.70 -36.31 -26.22
N THR A 448 3.31 -35.70 -27.34
CA THR A 448 3.79 -36.08 -28.67
C THR A 448 5.02 -35.24 -29.00
N PHE A 449 6.11 -35.91 -29.38
CA PHE A 449 7.32 -35.25 -29.86
C PHE A 449 7.26 -35.10 -31.37
N ASP A 450 6.35 -34.23 -31.81
CA ASP A 450 6.09 -34.01 -33.23
C ASP A 450 7.39 -33.64 -33.96
N GLY A 451 7.65 -34.34 -35.07
CA GLY A 451 8.86 -34.15 -35.87
C GLY A 451 10.15 -34.77 -35.33
N LEU A 452 10.17 -35.37 -34.13
CA LEU A 452 11.39 -35.95 -33.55
C LEU A 452 11.93 -37.11 -34.39
N SER A 453 11.08 -38.08 -34.74
CA SER A 453 11.48 -39.23 -35.57
C SER A 453 11.88 -38.80 -36.98
N GLN A 454 11.17 -37.83 -37.55
CA GLN A 454 11.49 -37.25 -38.86
C GLN A 454 12.85 -36.56 -38.83
N LEU A 455 13.11 -35.70 -37.84
CA LEU A 455 14.37 -34.99 -37.69
C LEU A 455 15.54 -35.94 -37.45
N LYS A 456 15.34 -37.00 -36.65
CA LYS A 456 16.35 -38.04 -36.43
C LYS A 456 16.69 -38.77 -37.73
N GLN A 457 15.69 -39.12 -38.53
CA GLN A 457 15.90 -39.76 -39.84
C GLN A 457 16.68 -38.84 -40.78
N THR A 458 16.32 -37.54 -40.84
CA THR A 458 17.07 -36.53 -41.61
C THR A 458 18.51 -36.37 -41.12
N ALA A 459 18.75 -36.49 -39.82
CA ALA A 459 20.07 -36.37 -39.21
C ALA A 459 20.90 -37.67 -39.24
N THR A 460 20.39 -38.78 -39.78
CA THR A 460 21.09 -40.07 -39.76
C THR A 460 22.26 -40.08 -40.74
N LEU A 461 23.45 -40.47 -40.25
CA LEU A 461 24.66 -40.60 -41.04
C LEU A 461 24.87 -42.05 -41.54
N PRO A 462 25.42 -42.25 -42.76
CA PRO A 462 25.82 -43.56 -43.26
C PRO A 462 27.02 -44.16 -42.49
N SER A 463 27.30 -45.45 -42.70
CA SER A 463 28.37 -46.18 -41.99
C SER A 463 29.79 -45.85 -42.49
N LYS A 464 29.92 -45.32 -43.71
CA LYS A 464 31.14 -44.68 -44.23
C LYS A 464 30.75 -43.24 -44.51
N ILE A 465 31.50 -42.28 -43.98
CA ILE A 465 31.14 -40.86 -43.96
C ILE A 465 32.27 -40.07 -44.60
N ASP A 466 31.97 -39.34 -45.67
CA ASP A 466 32.85 -38.34 -46.25
C ASP A 466 32.33 -36.90 -46.08
N ALA A 467 33.07 -35.93 -46.60
CA ALA A 467 32.72 -34.51 -46.50
C ALA A 467 31.43 -34.15 -47.25
N ASP A 468 31.12 -34.84 -48.34
CA ASP A 468 29.94 -34.60 -49.15
C ASP A 468 28.69 -35.15 -48.45
N ASP A 469 28.78 -36.32 -47.79
CA ASP A 469 27.72 -36.88 -46.95
C ASP A 469 27.33 -35.94 -45.80
N VAL A 470 28.32 -35.41 -45.07
CA VAL A 470 28.07 -34.48 -43.95
C VAL A 470 27.49 -33.17 -44.45
N LYS A 471 27.95 -32.68 -45.61
CA LYS A 471 27.43 -31.49 -46.25
C LYS A 471 25.98 -31.66 -46.66
N GLU A 472 25.62 -32.79 -47.29
CA GLU A 472 24.25 -33.13 -47.68
C GLU A 472 23.33 -33.17 -46.45
N LYS A 473 23.70 -33.93 -45.41
CA LYS A 473 22.85 -34.09 -44.22
C LYS A 473 22.74 -32.81 -43.39
N MET A 474 23.83 -32.04 -43.24
CA MET A 474 23.78 -30.76 -42.55
C MET A 474 22.87 -29.77 -43.29
N ASN A 475 22.94 -29.72 -44.63
CA ASN A 475 22.05 -28.88 -45.43
C ASN A 475 20.59 -29.35 -45.34
N ALA A 476 20.34 -30.66 -45.33
CA ALA A 476 19.00 -31.21 -45.14
C ALA A 476 18.41 -30.84 -43.77
N VAL A 477 19.20 -30.92 -42.69
CA VAL A 477 18.76 -30.51 -41.34
C VAL A 477 18.56 -28.99 -41.25
N LYS A 478 19.40 -28.18 -41.90
CA LYS A 478 19.21 -26.71 -42.00
C LYS A 478 17.96 -26.34 -42.80
N ALA A 479 17.68 -27.07 -43.88
CA ALA A 479 16.50 -26.88 -44.73
C ALA A 479 15.21 -27.33 -44.01
N ALA A 480 15.28 -28.32 -43.13
CA ALA A 480 14.18 -28.77 -42.27
C ALA A 480 13.93 -27.83 -41.06
N LYS A 481 14.04 -26.51 -41.27
CA LYS A 481 13.97 -25.48 -40.21
C LYS A 481 12.67 -25.58 -39.39
N ASP A 482 11.52 -25.73 -40.05
CA ASP A 482 10.23 -25.80 -39.38
C ASP A 482 10.11 -27.05 -38.49
N THR A 483 10.68 -28.18 -38.93
CA THR A 483 10.76 -29.42 -38.15
C THR A 483 11.68 -29.24 -36.93
N VAL A 484 12.83 -28.57 -37.09
CA VAL A 484 13.75 -28.26 -35.99
C VAL A 484 13.08 -27.34 -34.95
N GLU A 485 12.39 -26.28 -35.40
CA GLU A 485 11.66 -25.38 -34.51
C GLU A 485 10.52 -26.09 -33.76
N THR A 486 9.80 -26.98 -34.45
CA THR A 486 8.75 -27.82 -33.85
C THR A 486 9.33 -28.73 -32.76
N VAL A 487 10.43 -29.43 -33.04
CA VAL A 487 11.09 -30.29 -32.05
C VAL A 487 11.60 -29.47 -30.86
N ILE A 488 12.20 -28.29 -31.08
CA ILE A 488 12.64 -27.41 -29.99
C ILE A 488 11.46 -26.98 -29.12
N LYS A 489 10.31 -26.64 -29.72
CA LYS A 489 9.10 -26.25 -28.99
C LYS A 489 8.58 -27.40 -28.13
N SER A 490 8.50 -28.61 -28.68
CA SER A 490 8.08 -29.82 -27.95
C SER A 490 9.04 -30.14 -26.80
N LEU A 491 10.35 -30.03 -27.02
CA LEU A 491 11.36 -30.22 -25.98
C LEU A 491 11.30 -29.15 -24.87
N LYS A 492 11.05 -27.88 -25.21
CA LYS A 492 10.87 -26.81 -24.23
C LYS A 492 9.62 -27.02 -23.38
N ALA A 493 8.51 -27.43 -24.00
CA ALA A 493 7.28 -27.77 -23.28
C ALA A 493 7.45 -29.00 -22.37
N ALA A 494 8.30 -29.94 -22.77
CA ALA A 494 8.61 -31.15 -22.01
C ALA A 494 9.62 -30.96 -20.87
N LYS A 495 10.46 -29.92 -20.94
CA LYS A 495 11.60 -29.70 -20.04
C LYS A 495 11.22 -29.80 -18.55
N GLU A 496 10.22 -29.05 -18.10
CA GLU A 496 9.80 -29.04 -16.69
C GLU A 496 9.28 -30.39 -16.20
N ILE A 497 8.72 -31.21 -17.11
CA ILE A 497 8.22 -32.55 -16.76
C ILE A 497 9.36 -33.52 -16.58
N PHE A 498 10.34 -33.47 -17.49
CA PHE A 498 11.51 -34.34 -17.39
C PHE A 498 12.42 -33.99 -16.22
N GLU A 499 12.51 -32.70 -15.84
CA GLU A 499 13.16 -32.28 -14.59
C GLU A 499 12.44 -32.84 -13.35
N ARG A 500 11.11 -32.97 -13.38
CA ARG A 500 10.33 -33.63 -12.31
C ARG A 500 10.49 -35.16 -12.33
N LEU A 501 10.54 -35.78 -13.51
CA LEU A 501 10.79 -37.21 -13.66
C LEU A 501 12.22 -37.62 -13.23
N GLU A 502 13.19 -36.71 -13.38
CA GLU A 502 14.54 -36.91 -12.85
C GLU A 502 14.51 -37.15 -11.33
N GLN A 503 13.65 -36.44 -10.60
CA GLN A 503 13.45 -36.67 -9.16
C GLN A 503 12.79 -38.03 -8.87
N ALA A 504 11.91 -38.48 -9.77
CA ALA A 504 11.28 -39.80 -9.65
C ALA A 504 12.28 -40.97 -9.82
N SER A 505 13.49 -40.71 -10.31
CA SER A 505 14.54 -41.74 -10.41
C SER A 505 14.94 -42.35 -9.07
N GLN A 506 14.71 -41.64 -7.97
CA GLN A 506 15.00 -42.10 -6.61
C GLN A 506 13.93 -43.07 -6.06
N ALA A 507 12.82 -43.30 -6.78
CA ALA A 507 11.70 -44.10 -6.29
C ALA A 507 12.12 -45.51 -5.81
N LYS A 508 12.97 -46.22 -6.55
CA LYS A 508 13.47 -47.54 -6.13
C LYS A 508 14.37 -47.48 -4.89
N THR A 509 15.16 -46.42 -4.74
CA THR A 509 15.99 -46.21 -3.55
C THR A 509 15.12 -45.98 -2.33
N LEU A 510 14.15 -45.06 -2.43
CA LEU A 510 13.17 -44.76 -1.38
C LEU A 510 12.38 -46.02 -0.99
N ALA A 511 11.91 -46.80 -1.96
CA ALA A 511 11.18 -48.04 -1.70
C ALA A 511 12.05 -49.09 -0.96
N LYS A 512 13.35 -49.19 -1.27
CA LYS A 512 14.29 -50.05 -0.53
C LYS A 512 14.48 -49.57 0.91
N GLU A 513 14.60 -48.26 1.12
CA GLU A 513 14.71 -47.67 2.46
C GLU A 513 13.45 -47.95 3.29
N ILE A 514 12.26 -47.74 2.72
CA ILE A 514 10.98 -48.06 3.35
C ILE A 514 10.91 -49.56 3.70
N LYS A 515 11.25 -50.45 2.75
CA LYS A 515 11.28 -51.90 2.98
C LYS A 515 12.20 -52.29 4.15
N SER A 516 13.39 -51.69 4.24
CA SER A 516 14.36 -51.99 5.30
C SER A 516 13.85 -51.67 6.71
N LYS A 517 12.83 -50.81 6.81
CA LYS A 517 12.23 -50.37 8.07
C LYS A 517 10.95 -51.13 8.45
N LYS A 518 10.57 -52.17 7.71
CA LYS A 518 9.37 -52.99 8.00
C LYS A 518 9.32 -53.48 9.46
N ALA A 519 10.41 -54.04 9.98
CA ALA A 519 10.45 -54.54 11.36
C ALA A 519 10.23 -53.43 12.41
N LYS A 520 10.63 -52.18 12.11
CA LYS A 520 10.40 -51.03 12.98
C LYS A 520 8.93 -50.59 12.97
N VAL A 521 8.26 -50.71 11.81
CA VAL A 521 6.81 -50.52 11.70
C VAL A 521 6.08 -51.59 12.53
N ASP A 522 6.51 -52.84 12.43
CA ASP A 522 5.89 -53.95 13.16
C ASP A 522 5.99 -53.77 14.68
N GLY A 523 7.17 -53.37 15.20
CA GLY A 523 7.40 -53.17 16.63
C GLY A 523 7.11 -51.76 17.16
N PHE A 524 6.52 -50.86 16.37
CA PHE A 524 6.39 -49.44 16.74
C PHE A 524 5.56 -49.25 18.01
N TYR A 525 4.39 -49.89 18.08
CA TYR A 525 3.49 -49.78 19.24
C TYR A 525 3.80 -50.77 20.37
N ASP A 526 4.76 -51.68 20.17
CA ASP A 526 5.24 -52.57 21.23
C ASP A 526 6.14 -51.83 22.24
N GLN A 527 6.69 -50.68 21.82
CA GLN A 527 7.46 -49.80 22.70
C GLN A 527 6.54 -49.17 23.76
N SER A 528 6.93 -49.26 25.03
CA SER A 528 6.12 -48.81 26.17
C SER A 528 5.69 -47.34 26.08
N GLU A 529 6.60 -46.46 25.65
CA GLU A 529 6.34 -45.02 25.45
C GLU A 529 5.29 -44.78 24.35
N MET A 530 5.42 -45.45 23.20
CA MET A 530 4.49 -45.32 22.07
C MET A 530 3.12 -45.89 22.40
N LYS A 531 3.07 -47.03 23.10
CA LYS A 531 1.84 -47.63 23.59
C LYS A 531 1.10 -46.72 24.57
N THR A 532 1.85 -46.09 25.48
CA THR A 532 1.31 -45.14 26.45
C THR A 532 0.74 -43.91 25.76
N GLN A 533 1.47 -43.35 24.80
CA GLN A 533 1.00 -42.22 23.98
C GLN A 533 -0.23 -42.58 23.16
N LEU A 534 -0.25 -43.75 22.50
CA LEU A 534 -1.40 -44.21 21.72
C LEU A 534 -2.63 -44.36 22.61
N THR A 535 -2.47 -44.91 23.82
CA THR A 535 -3.55 -45.03 24.81
C THR A 535 -4.08 -43.66 25.20
N ALA A 536 -3.20 -42.70 25.49
CA ALA A 536 -3.60 -41.33 25.84
C ALA A 536 -4.35 -40.63 24.69
N LEU A 537 -3.90 -40.81 23.44
CA LEU A 537 -4.56 -40.31 22.25
C LEU A 537 -5.95 -40.95 22.06
N ASN A 538 -6.07 -42.27 22.21
CA ASN A 538 -7.36 -42.95 22.14
C ASN A 538 -8.32 -42.48 23.24
N ASN A 539 -7.83 -42.31 24.48
CA ASN A 539 -8.64 -41.76 25.57
C ASN A 539 -9.12 -40.33 25.27
N LEU A 540 -8.31 -39.50 24.60
CA LEU A 540 -8.73 -38.17 24.13
C LEU A 540 -9.79 -38.25 23.04
N LYS A 541 -9.63 -39.17 22.09
CA LYS A 541 -10.62 -39.42 21.03
C LYS A 541 -11.96 -39.86 21.61
N ASP A 542 -11.93 -40.74 22.62
CA ASP A 542 -13.11 -41.33 23.26
C ASP A 542 -13.71 -40.48 24.39
N ALA A 543 -13.11 -39.33 24.69
CA ALA A 543 -13.60 -38.38 25.68
C ALA A 543 -15.06 -37.99 25.38
N LYS A 544 -15.92 -37.98 26.39
CA LYS A 544 -17.38 -37.83 26.23
C LYS A 544 -17.87 -36.41 26.49
N GLN A 545 -17.10 -35.58 27.21
CA GLN A 545 -17.57 -34.24 27.57
C GLN A 545 -17.59 -33.30 26.35
N PRO A 546 -18.51 -32.32 26.32
CA PRO A 546 -18.66 -31.34 25.23
C PRO A 546 -17.58 -30.25 25.27
N SER A 547 -16.30 -30.66 25.18
CA SER A 547 -15.13 -29.80 25.30
C SER A 547 -15.05 -28.68 24.26
N GLU A 548 -15.73 -28.80 23.12
CA GLU A 548 -15.80 -27.77 22.09
C GLU A 548 -16.40 -26.46 22.60
N LYS A 549 -17.46 -26.55 23.39
CA LYS A 549 -18.17 -25.37 23.90
C LYS A 549 -17.35 -24.64 24.95
N VAL A 550 -16.70 -25.40 25.85
CA VAL A 550 -15.72 -24.88 26.82
C VAL A 550 -14.54 -24.23 26.10
N SER A 551 -13.99 -24.89 25.07
CA SER A 551 -12.91 -24.35 24.25
C SER A 551 -13.29 -23.06 23.53
N LYS A 552 -14.50 -22.97 22.95
CA LYS A 552 -15.01 -21.73 22.33
C LYS A 552 -15.11 -20.59 23.34
N ALA A 553 -15.59 -20.87 24.55
CA ALA A 553 -15.69 -19.88 25.61
C ALA A 553 -14.31 -19.40 26.11
N ILE A 554 -13.33 -20.31 26.23
CA ILE A 554 -11.94 -19.94 26.53
C ILE A 554 -11.35 -19.07 25.40
N GLN A 555 -11.55 -19.46 24.15
CA GLN A 555 -11.08 -18.67 23.00
C GLN A 555 -11.74 -17.29 22.93
N ALA A 556 -13.02 -17.16 23.32
CA ALA A 556 -13.67 -15.87 23.47
C ALA A 556 -13.00 -15.03 24.56
N ALA A 557 -12.67 -15.62 25.72
CA ALA A 557 -11.91 -14.95 26.78
C ALA A 557 -10.54 -14.46 26.29
N GLN A 558 -9.82 -15.28 25.52
CA GLN A 558 -8.53 -14.93 24.92
C GLN A 558 -8.64 -13.75 23.94
N LYS A 559 -9.66 -13.77 23.06
CA LYS A 559 -9.93 -12.67 22.12
C LYS A 559 -10.29 -11.37 22.82
N ILE A 560 -11.07 -11.44 23.91
CA ILE A 560 -11.41 -10.28 24.73
C ILE A 560 -10.15 -9.73 25.41
N ARG A 561 -9.27 -10.58 25.97
CA ARG A 561 -7.97 -10.17 26.53
C ARG A 561 -7.04 -9.51 25.50
N ALA A 562 -7.07 -9.98 24.25
CA ALA A 562 -6.26 -9.43 23.16
C ALA A 562 -6.85 -8.14 22.54
N LEU A 563 -8.08 -7.77 22.90
CA LEU A 563 -8.74 -6.58 22.36
C LEU A 563 -8.07 -5.31 22.91
N ALA A 564 -7.62 -4.43 22.00
CA ALA A 564 -7.05 -3.17 22.43
C ALA A 564 -8.16 -2.24 22.97
N PRO A 565 -7.94 -1.54 24.09
CA PRO A 565 -8.92 -0.56 24.60
C PRO A 565 -9.29 0.51 23.57
N SER A 566 -8.35 0.86 22.67
CA SER A 566 -8.59 1.80 21.57
C SER A 566 -9.63 1.31 20.56
N ASP A 567 -9.69 0.00 20.31
CA ASP A 567 -10.70 -0.58 19.40
C ASP A 567 -12.11 -0.40 19.97
N VAL A 568 -12.29 -0.55 21.28
CA VAL A 568 -13.57 -0.35 21.97
C VAL A 568 -13.96 1.13 21.97
N THR A 569 -13.03 2.03 22.30
CA THR A 569 -13.32 3.48 22.30
C THR A 569 -13.63 3.99 20.89
N ASN A 570 -12.97 3.47 19.86
CA ASN A 570 -13.27 3.80 18.47
C ASN A 570 -14.68 3.34 18.11
N PHE A 571 -15.06 2.12 18.49
CA PHE A 571 -16.42 1.62 18.26
C PHE A 571 -17.49 2.49 18.94
N GLU A 572 -17.32 2.85 20.21
CA GLU A 572 -18.24 3.74 20.94
C GLU A 572 -18.35 5.12 20.29
N TRP A 573 -17.23 5.68 19.84
CA TRP A 573 -17.21 6.95 19.13
C TRP A 573 -17.98 6.88 17.81
N VAL A 574 -17.77 5.81 17.02
CA VAL A 574 -18.51 5.58 15.78
C VAL A 574 -20.01 5.48 16.06
N VAL A 575 -20.42 4.64 17.02
CA VAL A 575 -21.83 4.48 17.40
C VAL A 575 -22.44 5.80 17.86
N SER A 576 -21.70 6.58 18.64
CA SER A 576 -22.13 7.91 19.09
C SER A 576 -22.32 8.88 17.91
N ALA A 577 -21.41 8.89 16.94
CA ALA A 577 -21.53 9.72 15.75
C ALA A 577 -22.75 9.33 14.90
N VAL A 578 -22.97 8.03 14.69
CA VAL A 578 -24.11 7.50 13.95
C VAL A 578 -25.43 7.79 14.68
N SER A 579 -25.49 7.59 16.00
CA SER A 579 -26.68 7.93 16.80
C SER A 579 -26.99 9.44 16.77
N SER A 580 -25.96 10.29 16.70
CA SER A 580 -26.13 11.76 16.68
C SER A 580 -26.79 12.32 15.41
N VAL A 581 -26.95 11.52 14.34
CA VAL A 581 -27.65 11.94 13.11
C VAL A 581 -29.12 11.53 13.10
N ALA A 582 -29.56 10.70 14.06
CA ALA A 582 -30.94 10.22 14.14
C ALA A 582 -31.99 11.34 14.16
N PRO A 583 -31.82 12.49 14.87
CA PRO A 583 -32.82 13.56 14.86
C PRO A 583 -33.08 14.13 13.46
N THR A 584 -32.04 14.32 12.65
CA THR A 584 -32.18 14.82 11.28
C THR A 584 -32.85 13.78 10.39
N LEU A 585 -32.50 12.50 10.53
CA LEU A 585 -33.10 11.41 9.78
C LEU A 585 -34.59 11.17 10.14
N LYS A 586 -34.99 11.46 11.38
CA LYS A 586 -36.40 11.39 11.81
C LYS A 586 -37.24 12.54 11.25
N ASN A 587 -36.62 13.70 10.97
CA ASN A 587 -37.29 14.91 10.48
C ASN A 587 -37.33 15.03 8.95
N LEU A 588 -37.06 13.94 8.21
CA LEU A 588 -37.15 13.91 6.74
C LEU A 588 -38.51 14.35 6.16
N PRO A 589 -39.67 14.07 6.79
CA PRO A 589 -40.96 14.57 6.31
C PRO A 589 -41.01 16.11 6.23
N THR A 590 -40.44 16.81 7.22
CA THR A 590 -40.38 18.28 7.22
C THR A 590 -39.52 18.81 6.08
N VAL A 591 -38.40 18.15 5.80
CA VAL A 591 -37.54 18.50 4.65
C VAL A 591 -38.30 18.37 3.33
N LEU A 592 -39.08 17.31 3.16
CA LEU A 592 -39.92 17.13 1.97
C LEU A 592 -40.96 18.24 1.81
N GLU A 593 -41.62 18.65 2.90
CA GLU A 593 -42.58 19.75 2.86
C GLU A 593 -41.93 21.08 2.50
N ASP A 594 -40.70 21.36 2.98
CA ASP A 594 -39.97 22.57 2.61
C ASP A 594 -39.52 22.56 1.13
N MET A 595 -39.16 21.40 0.59
CA MET A 595 -38.89 21.24 -0.84
C MET A 595 -40.14 21.57 -1.69
N LYS A 596 -41.31 21.05 -1.29
CA LYS A 596 -42.57 21.29 -2.01
C LYS A 596 -42.96 22.77 -2.04
N LYS A 597 -42.61 23.55 -1.02
CA LYS A 597 -42.89 25.01 -0.96
C LYS A 597 -42.04 25.83 -1.95
N LYS A 598 -40.93 25.30 -2.47
CA LYS A 598 -39.97 26.03 -3.33
C LYS A 598 -40.19 25.84 -4.84
N GLN A 599 -41.44 25.64 -5.27
CA GLN A 599 -41.78 25.41 -6.68
C GLN A 599 -41.95 26.71 -7.47
N SER A 600 -40.84 27.23 -8.01
CA SER A 600 -40.90 28.29 -9.03
C SER A 600 -41.36 27.74 -10.39
N ASP A 601 -41.70 28.62 -11.32
CA ASP A 601 -42.09 28.21 -12.68
C ASP A 601 -40.96 27.42 -13.38
N VAL A 602 -39.70 27.80 -13.14
CA VAL A 602 -38.52 27.06 -13.64
C VAL A 602 -38.45 25.64 -13.08
N VAL A 603 -38.82 25.44 -11.82
CA VAL A 603 -38.88 24.11 -11.19
C VAL A 603 -40.01 23.28 -11.83
N LYS A 604 -41.18 23.87 -12.04
CA LYS A 604 -42.33 23.19 -12.68
C LYS A 604 -42.04 22.81 -14.13
N ASP A 605 -41.43 23.72 -14.90
CA ASP A 605 -41.00 23.48 -16.27
C ASP A 605 -39.96 22.33 -16.32
N LEU A 606 -38.99 22.31 -15.39
CA LEU A 606 -37.97 21.27 -15.32
C LEU A 606 -38.54 19.89 -14.98
N MET A 607 -39.57 19.83 -14.13
CA MET A 607 -40.32 18.60 -13.83
C MET A 607 -41.17 18.10 -15.02
N GLY A 608 -41.32 18.89 -16.09
CA GLY A 608 -42.08 18.52 -17.29
C GLY A 608 -41.45 17.41 -18.13
N MET A 609 -40.24 16.93 -17.79
CA MET A 609 -39.57 15.85 -18.52
C MET A 609 -40.33 14.53 -18.39
N LYS A 610 -41.00 14.12 -19.47
CA LYS A 610 -41.67 12.80 -19.54
C LYS A 610 -40.64 11.67 -19.44
N GLY A 611 -40.94 10.66 -18.62
CA GLY A 611 -40.06 9.50 -18.47
C GLY A 611 -38.72 9.80 -17.79
N ALA A 612 -38.61 10.88 -17.00
CA ALA A 612 -37.35 11.29 -16.36
C ALA A 612 -36.64 10.15 -15.61
N LYS A 613 -37.40 9.31 -14.89
CA LYS A 613 -36.89 8.13 -14.18
C LYS A 613 -36.21 7.13 -15.12
N ASP A 614 -36.88 6.77 -16.21
CA ASP A 614 -36.36 5.79 -17.17
C ASP A 614 -35.12 6.33 -17.88
N VAL A 615 -35.10 7.63 -18.19
CA VAL A 615 -33.93 8.29 -18.80
C VAL A 615 -32.75 8.31 -17.83
N ALA A 616 -32.97 8.65 -16.55
CA ALA A 616 -31.94 8.61 -15.53
C ALA A 616 -31.37 7.19 -15.33
N GLU A 617 -32.21 6.16 -15.30
CA GLU A 617 -31.78 4.77 -15.18
C GLU A 617 -30.95 4.31 -16.39
N LYS A 618 -31.42 4.59 -17.60
CA LYS A 618 -30.76 4.18 -18.85
C LYS A 618 -29.40 4.84 -19.04
N ILE A 619 -29.21 6.07 -18.54
CA ILE A 619 -27.92 6.78 -18.58
C ILE A 619 -27.04 6.40 -17.38
N GLY A 620 -27.59 6.39 -16.17
CA GLY A 620 -26.82 6.29 -14.94
C GLY A 620 -26.18 4.94 -14.69
N LYS A 621 -26.87 3.85 -15.03
CA LYS A 621 -26.35 2.49 -14.90
C LYS A 621 -25.05 2.28 -15.73
N PRO A 622 -25.03 2.57 -17.05
CA PRO A 622 -23.80 2.56 -17.83
C PRO A 622 -22.70 3.51 -17.30
N THR A 623 -23.05 4.69 -16.78
CA THR A 623 -22.06 5.59 -16.15
C THR A 623 -21.39 4.95 -14.94
N ALA A 624 -22.15 4.27 -14.07
CA ALA A 624 -21.61 3.56 -12.91
C ALA A 624 -20.68 2.40 -13.32
N MET A 625 -21.08 1.64 -14.34
CA MET A 625 -20.27 0.58 -14.95
C MET A 625 -18.93 1.13 -15.45
N VAL A 626 -18.94 2.19 -16.25
CA VAL A 626 -17.73 2.82 -16.81
C VAL A 626 -16.80 3.37 -15.71
N ARG A 627 -17.37 3.90 -14.63
CA ARG A 627 -16.60 4.35 -13.47
C ARG A 627 -15.93 3.19 -12.74
N ASN A 628 -16.64 2.09 -12.49
CA ASN A 628 -16.05 0.89 -11.88
C ASN A 628 -14.94 0.29 -12.76
N MET A 629 -15.05 0.33 -14.09
CA MET A 629 -13.97 -0.07 -15.00
C MET A 629 -12.72 0.81 -14.83
N GLN A 630 -12.90 2.13 -14.70
CA GLN A 630 -11.80 3.05 -14.46
C GLN A 630 -11.10 2.76 -13.13
N GLU A 631 -11.85 2.49 -12.06
CA GLU A 631 -11.25 2.15 -10.77
C GLU A 631 -10.57 0.78 -10.78
N LEU A 632 -11.14 -0.22 -11.46
CA LEU A 632 -10.48 -1.52 -11.63
C LEU A 632 -9.12 -1.39 -12.32
N GLN A 633 -8.99 -0.52 -13.33
CA GLN A 633 -7.71 -0.23 -13.99
C GLN A 633 -6.66 0.41 -13.06
N ARG A 634 -7.08 0.96 -11.91
CA ARG A 634 -6.17 1.57 -10.92
C ARG A 634 -5.68 0.58 -9.88
N VAL A 635 -6.34 -0.57 -9.74
CA VAL A 635 -5.92 -1.62 -8.82
C VAL A 635 -4.69 -2.33 -9.37
N ASP A 636 -3.61 -2.36 -8.59
CA ASP A 636 -2.40 -3.10 -8.95
C ASP A 636 -2.55 -4.59 -8.63
N ILE A 637 -2.91 -5.36 -9.65
CA ILE A 637 -3.08 -6.81 -9.53
C ILE A 637 -1.76 -7.59 -9.56
N SER A 638 -0.61 -6.93 -9.81
CA SER A 638 0.68 -7.61 -9.92
C SER A 638 1.10 -8.27 -8.60
N VAL A 639 0.78 -7.63 -7.47
CA VAL A 639 1.01 -8.12 -6.10
C VAL A 639 0.27 -9.43 -5.83
N LEU A 640 -0.84 -9.66 -6.53
CA LEU A 640 -1.67 -10.86 -6.35
C LEU A 640 -1.16 -12.06 -7.15
N LYS A 641 -0.24 -11.90 -8.11
CA LYS A 641 0.14 -13.01 -9.01
C LYS A 641 0.96 -14.10 -8.32
N ASP A 642 1.87 -13.71 -7.43
CA ASP A 642 2.70 -14.64 -6.70
C ASP A 642 1.95 -15.23 -5.50
N VAL A 643 1.76 -16.54 -5.46
CA VAL A 643 1.12 -17.25 -4.33
C VAL A 643 2.10 -18.03 -3.46
N SER A 644 3.41 -17.85 -3.68
CA SER A 644 4.47 -18.58 -2.96
C SER A 644 4.35 -18.39 -1.45
N HIS A 645 4.22 -17.15 -0.98
CA HIS A 645 4.09 -16.80 0.43
C HIS A 645 2.75 -17.23 1.05
N VAL A 646 1.66 -17.24 0.27
CA VAL A 646 0.38 -17.82 0.70
C VAL A 646 0.56 -19.31 0.94
N THR A 647 1.21 -20.01 0.02
CA THR A 647 1.51 -21.45 0.13
C THR A 647 2.44 -21.73 1.31
N THR A 648 3.46 -20.90 1.52
CA THR A 648 4.41 -21.01 2.64
C THR A 648 3.72 -20.85 3.98
N ALA A 649 2.90 -19.81 4.15
CA ALA A 649 2.14 -19.62 5.38
C ALA A 649 1.12 -20.75 5.58
N LEU A 650 0.51 -21.25 4.51
CA LEU A 650 -0.49 -22.34 4.58
C LEU A 650 0.14 -23.65 5.06
N ARG A 651 1.41 -23.92 4.72
CA ARG A 651 2.17 -25.06 5.24
C ARG A 651 2.38 -25.00 6.76
N ASN A 652 2.44 -23.79 7.33
CA ASN A 652 2.58 -23.58 8.77
C ASN A 652 1.25 -23.71 9.52
N VAL A 653 0.12 -23.74 8.81
CA VAL A 653 -1.19 -23.99 9.41
C VAL A 653 -1.28 -25.45 9.79
N SER A 654 -1.03 -25.73 11.07
CA SER A 654 -1.08 -27.09 11.60
C SER A 654 -2.51 -27.56 11.86
N ASP A 655 -3.51 -26.67 11.89
CA ASP A 655 -4.94 -26.99 12.09
C ASP A 655 -5.59 -27.34 10.75
N LEU A 656 -6.05 -28.59 10.58
CA LEU A 656 -6.66 -29.04 9.32
C LEU A 656 -8.02 -28.39 9.05
N GLY A 657 -8.79 -28.04 10.08
CA GLY A 657 -10.07 -27.35 9.92
C GLY A 657 -9.87 -25.92 9.43
N ALA A 658 -8.94 -25.18 10.08
CA ALA A 658 -8.57 -23.84 9.64
C ALA A 658 -7.97 -23.85 8.23
N ARG A 659 -7.14 -24.84 7.92
CA ARG A 659 -6.56 -25.02 6.58
C ARG A 659 -7.63 -25.29 5.52
N ALA A 660 -8.58 -26.18 5.77
CA ALA A 660 -9.69 -26.47 4.85
C ALA A 660 -10.57 -25.24 4.62
N GLU A 661 -10.81 -24.42 5.66
CA GLU A 661 -11.53 -23.15 5.52
C GLU A 661 -10.77 -22.16 4.63
N ILE A 662 -9.45 -22.00 4.85
CA ILE A 662 -8.59 -21.13 4.04
C ILE A 662 -8.59 -21.59 2.58
N GLU A 663 -8.38 -22.89 2.32
CA GLU A 663 -8.35 -23.46 0.97
C GLU A 663 -9.70 -23.28 0.25
N LYS A 664 -10.82 -23.50 0.94
CA LYS A 664 -12.18 -23.26 0.41
C LYS A 664 -12.40 -21.80 0.03
N LYS A 665 -12.01 -20.87 0.90
CA LYS A 665 -12.17 -19.42 0.66
C LYS A 665 -11.19 -18.87 -0.38
N TRP A 666 -10.00 -19.45 -0.46
CA TRP A 666 -8.96 -19.06 -1.40
C TRP A 666 -9.31 -19.48 -2.82
N GLY A 667 -9.84 -20.69 -3.03
CA GLY A 667 -10.32 -21.15 -4.33
C GLY A 667 -9.23 -21.16 -5.43
N ASP A 668 -9.67 -21.11 -6.69
CA ASP A 668 -8.77 -21.12 -7.86
C ASP A 668 -8.24 -19.71 -8.18
N HIS A 669 -7.15 -19.36 -7.50
CA HIS A 669 -6.54 -18.04 -7.63
C HIS A 669 -5.95 -17.76 -9.02
N SER A 670 -5.39 -18.77 -9.69
CA SER A 670 -4.81 -18.60 -11.03
C SER A 670 -5.89 -18.27 -12.05
N LYS A 671 -7.05 -18.94 -11.97
CA LYS A 671 -8.21 -18.65 -12.82
C LYS A 671 -8.77 -17.25 -12.57
N ASP A 672 -8.84 -16.82 -11.31
CA ASP A 672 -9.32 -15.49 -10.95
C ASP A 672 -8.41 -14.39 -11.51
N ILE A 673 -7.08 -14.53 -11.38
CA ILE A 673 -6.11 -13.58 -11.94
C ILE A 673 -6.21 -13.52 -13.47
N ALA A 674 -6.28 -14.68 -14.14
CA ALA A 674 -6.45 -14.73 -15.59
C ALA A 674 -7.75 -14.04 -16.05
N SER A 675 -8.83 -14.22 -15.29
CA SER A 675 -10.10 -13.53 -15.54
C SER A 675 -9.97 -12.02 -15.40
N ILE A 676 -9.31 -11.52 -14.34
CA ILE A 676 -9.09 -10.08 -14.13
C ILE A 676 -8.24 -9.49 -15.25
N GLU A 677 -7.15 -10.18 -15.65
CA GLU A 677 -6.29 -9.74 -16.76
C GLU A 677 -7.07 -9.67 -18.09
N SER A 678 -7.91 -10.68 -18.37
CA SER A 678 -8.77 -10.69 -19.56
C SER A 678 -9.75 -9.51 -19.56
N THR A 679 -10.42 -9.25 -18.44
CA THR A 679 -11.33 -8.09 -18.31
C THR A 679 -10.58 -6.76 -18.44
N LEU A 680 -9.38 -6.63 -17.85
CA LEU A 680 -8.55 -5.43 -18.02
C LEU A 680 -8.15 -5.20 -19.48
N GLN A 681 -7.87 -6.26 -20.25
CA GLN A 681 -7.64 -6.16 -21.70
C GLN A 681 -8.89 -5.68 -22.44
N GLN A 682 -10.07 -6.22 -22.13
CA GLN A 682 -11.34 -5.76 -22.72
C GLN A 682 -11.61 -4.29 -22.40
N ILE A 683 -11.35 -3.85 -21.16
CA ILE A 683 -11.46 -2.44 -20.76
C ILE A 683 -10.46 -1.57 -21.54
N ASN A 684 -9.23 -2.03 -21.78
CA ASN A 684 -8.25 -1.30 -22.58
C ASN A 684 -8.70 -1.14 -24.04
N THR A 685 -9.34 -2.14 -24.62
CA THR A 685 -9.95 -2.05 -25.96
C THR A 685 -11.05 -1.00 -25.99
N PHE A 686 -11.97 -1.02 -25.01
CA PHE A 686 -13.03 -0.02 -24.89
C PHE A 686 -12.46 1.39 -24.71
N LYS A 687 -11.45 1.55 -23.85
CA LYS A 687 -10.72 2.82 -23.66
C LYS A 687 -10.16 3.36 -24.97
N THR A 688 -9.60 2.48 -25.81
CA THR A 688 -9.07 2.86 -27.13
C THR A 688 -10.19 3.31 -28.06
N THR A 689 -11.35 2.64 -28.06
CA THR A 689 -12.55 3.10 -28.81
C THR A 689 -12.97 4.51 -28.40
N VAL A 690 -13.03 4.79 -27.09
CA VAL A 690 -13.36 6.12 -26.57
C VAL A 690 -12.35 7.17 -27.04
N GLN A 691 -11.06 6.86 -27.00
CA GLN A 691 -9.98 7.74 -27.43
C GLN A 691 -10.06 8.06 -28.93
N SER A 692 -10.47 7.11 -29.76
CA SER A 692 -10.67 7.32 -31.20
C SER A 692 -11.91 8.15 -31.51
N ALA A 693 -13.00 7.96 -30.75
CA ALA A 693 -14.29 8.61 -31.02
C ALA A 693 -14.31 10.11 -30.68
N GLN A 694 -13.62 10.53 -29.60
CA GLN A 694 -13.54 11.94 -29.16
C GLN A 694 -14.89 12.69 -29.15
N PRO A 695 -15.92 12.20 -28.41
CA PRO A 695 -17.25 12.79 -28.44
C PRO A 695 -17.24 14.26 -27.99
N LYS A 696 -17.83 15.13 -28.82
CA LYS A 696 -17.75 16.59 -28.70
C LYS A 696 -18.97 17.25 -28.08
N ASP A 697 -20.07 16.53 -27.94
CA ASP A 697 -21.35 16.99 -27.40
C ASP A 697 -22.17 15.83 -26.77
N LEU A 698 -23.33 16.15 -26.17
CA LEU A 698 -24.18 15.18 -25.46
C LEU A 698 -24.66 13.99 -26.32
N ARG A 699 -24.91 14.21 -27.62
CA ARG A 699 -25.47 13.20 -28.53
C ARG A 699 -24.43 12.16 -28.91
N GLU A 700 -23.16 12.55 -28.97
CA GLU A 700 -22.04 11.68 -29.35
C GLU A 700 -21.51 10.82 -28.19
N ILE A 701 -21.76 11.20 -26.93
CA ILE A 701 -21.21 10.51 -25.73
C ILE A 701 -21.64 9.05 -25.63
N GLY A 702 -22.84 8.70 -26.11
CA GLY A 702 -23.35 7.33 -26.06
C GLY A 702 -22.69 6.38 -27.06
N ALA A 703 -22.12 6.89 -28.15
CA ALA A 703 -21.66 6.05 -29.27
C ALA A 703 -20.56 5.03 -28.89
N PRO A 704 -19.53 5.39 -28.10
CA PRO A 704 -18.50 4.44 -27.70
C PRO A 704 -19.01 3.28 -26.83
N LEU A 705 -20.12 3.45 -26.09
CA LEU A 705 -20.59 2.43 -25.12
C LEU A 705 -20.98 1.10 -25.77
N ALA A 706 -21.26 1.09 -27.08
CA ALA A 706 -21.56 -0.14 -27.80
C ALA A 706 -20.44 -1.19 -27.63
N SER A 707 -19.17 -0.77 -27.65
CA SER A 707 -18.03 -1.70 -27.46
C SER A 707 -17.82 -2.12 -26.00
N ALA A 708 -18.40 -1.42 -25.03
CA ALA A 708 -18.36 -1.80 -23.62
C ALA A 708 -19.16 -3.08 -23.30
N ARG A 709 -20.07 -3.52 -24.19
CA ARG A 709 -20.76 -4.82 -24.08
C ARG A 709 -19.83 -6.02 -24.18
N ASN A 710 -18.64 -5.84 -24.72
CA ASN A 710 -17.64 -6.90 -24.81
C ASN A 710 -16.89 -7.11 -23.49
N VAL A 711 -17.10 -6.24 -22.48
CA VAL A 711 -16.49 -6.40 -21.16
C VAL A 711 -17.33 -7.36 -20.32
N GLY A 712 -16.77 -8.53 -20.01
CA GLY A 712 -17.42 -9.56 -19.19
C GLY A 712 -17.39 -9.27 -17.69
N SER A 713 -18.22 -9.98 -16.93
CA SER A 713 -18.23 -9.92 -15.46
C SER A 713 -17.10 -10.73 -14.85
N LEU A 714 -16.62 -10.29 -13.68
CA LEU A 714 -15.68 -11.03 -12.86
C LEU A 714 -16.44 -11.74 -11.73
N SER A 715 -16.26 -13.06 -11.60
CA SER A 715 -16.81 -13.86 -10.50
C SER A 715 -15.83 -14.01 -9.32
N VAL A 716 -14.82 -13.15 -9.24
CA VAL A 716 -13.76 -13.26 -8.23
C VAL A 716 -14.34 -13.01 -6.84
N THR A 717 -14.17 -13.98 -5.95
CA THR A 717 -14.58 -13.89 -4.54
C THR A 717 -13.55 -13.11 -3.71
N ALA A 718 -13.21 -11.89 -4.14
CA ALA A 718 -12.14 -11.08 -3.53
C ALA A 718 -12.31 -10.89 -2.01
N ALA A 719 -13.54 -10.72 -1.54
CA ALA A 719 -13.86 -10.65 -0.11
C ALA A 719 -13.54 -11.97 0.63
N ALA A 720 -13.92 -13.13 0.06
CA ALA A 720 -13.62 -14.42 0.67
C ALA A 720 -12.11 -14.70 0.72
N LYS A 721 -11.36 -14.30 -0.31
CA LYS A 721 -9.90 -14.40 -0.33
C LYS A 721 -9.23 -13.47 0.69
N SER A 722 -9.74 -12.25 0.85
CA SER A 722 -9.28 -11.33 1.89
C SER A 722 -9.52 -11.91 3.30
N ASP A 723 -10.68 -12.55 3.51
CA ASP A 723 -10.97 -13.27 4.75
C ASP A 723 -10.01 -14.46 4.95
N ALA A 724 -9.71 -15.21 3.89
CA ALA A 724 -8.74 -16.31 3.94
C ALA A 724 -7.36 -15.83 4.39
N LEU A 725 -6.89 -14.69 3.87
CA LEU A 725 -5.63 -14.09 4.30
C LEU A 725 -5.68 -13.58 5.74
N SER A 726 -6.84 -13.11 6.21
CA SER A 726 -7.01 -12.71 7.61
C SER A 726 -6.83 -13.88 8.57
N ILE A 727 -7.30 -15.07 8.19
CA ILE A 727 -7.09 -16.31 8.95
C ILE A 727 -5.64 -16.78 8.83
N LEU A 728 -5.00 -16.57 7.68
CA LEU A 728 -3.65 -17.05 7.39
C LEU A 728 -2.53 -16.20 8.02
N ILE A 729 -2.72 -14.87 8.10
CA ILE A 729 -1.73 -13.90 8.60
C ILE A 729 -1.11 -14.28 9.96
N PRO A 730 -1.87 -14.76 10.97
CA PRO A 730 -1.32 -15.21 12.25
C PRO A 730 -0.29 -16.35 12.14
N PHE A 731 -0.30 -17.13 11.05
CA PHE A 731 0.60 -18.27 10.83
C PHE A 731 1.88 -17.90 10.05
N ALA A 732 2.02 -16.62 9.66
CA ALA A 732 3.21 -16.11 8.99
C ALA A 732 4.29 -15.72 10.02
N ALA A 733 5.21 -16.64 10.28
CA ALA A 733 6.35 -16.41 11.19
C ALA A 733 7.43 -15.50 10.57
N ASP A 734 7.61 -15.53 9.24
CA ASP A 734 8.57 -14.70 8.52
C ASP A 734 7.97 -13.28 8.28
N PRO A 735 8.65 -12.21 8.73
CA PRO A 735 8.22 -10.82 8.50
C PRO A 735 7.99 -10.46 7.02
N LYS A 736 8.76 -11.02 6.08
CA LYS A 736 8.59 -10.78 4.64
C LYS A 736 7.31 -11.43 4.11
N VAL A 737 7.03 -12.66 4.56
CA VAL A 737 5.79 -13.37 4.25
C VAL A 737 4.60 -12.58 4.82
N LEU A 738 4.69 -12.15 6.09
CA LEU A 738 3.64 -11.39 6.75
C LEU A 738 3.29 -10.09 6.02
N GLU A 739 4.28 -9.29 5.62
CA GLU A 739 4.06 -8.04 4.90
C GLU A 739 3.43 -8.28 3.53
N ASP A 740 3.91 -9.28 2.80
CA ASP A 740 3.36 -9.64 1.50
C ASP A 740 1.90 -10.13 1.61
N LEU A 741 1.56 -10.95 2.61
CA LEU A 741 0.16 -11.35 2.86
C LEU A 741 -0.73 -10.14 3.17
N ARG A 742 -0.22 -9.13 3.91
CA ARG A 742 -0.97 -7.90 4.20
C ARG A 742 -1.20 -7.06 2.96
N GLN A 743 -0.19 -6.90 2.10
CA GLN A 743 -0.34 -6.16 0.83
C GLN A 743 -1.31 -6.87 -0.12
N LYS A 744 -1.23 -8.20 -0.23
CA LYS A 744 -2.21 -8.99 -0.99
C LYS A 744 -3.63 -8.81 -0.47
N LYS A 745 -3.79 -8.84 0.86
CA LYS A 745 -5.08 -8.60 1.50
C LYS A 745 -5.62 -7.21 1.18
N GLU A 746 -4.79 -6.17 1.25
CA GLU A 746 -5.15 -4.80 0.90
C GLU A 746 -5.68 -4.71 -0.55
N LYS A 747 -4.98 -5.33 -1.51
CA LYS A 747 -5.44 -5.34 -2.92
C LYS A 747 -6.71 -6.14 -3.14
N LEU A 748 -6.91 -7.22 -2.40
CA LEU A 748 -8.19 -7.96 -2.42
C LEU A 748 -9.33 -7.14 -1.80
N ASP A 749 -9.05 -6.34 -0.77
CA ASP A 749 -10.02 -5.41 -0.18
C ASP A 749 -10.40 -4.29 -1.16
N GLU A 750 -9.44 -3.75 -1.92
CA GLU A 750 -9.68 -2.80 -3.02
C GLU A 750 -10.59 -3.41 -4.11
N LEU A 751 -10.30 -4.65 -4.55
CA LEU A 751 -11.16 -5.35 -5.52
C LEU A 751 -12.55 -5.62 -4.96
N ALA A 752 -12.65 -6.01 -3.69
CA ALA A 752 -13.92 -6.27 -3.02
C ALA A 752 -14.77 -4.99 -2.85
N ALA A 753 -14.20 -3.80 -2.99
CA ALA A 753 -14.88 -2.51 -2.92
C ALA A 753 -15.56 -2.09 -4.24
N LEU A 754 -15.29 -2.78 -5.35
CA LEU A 754 -15.82 -2.46 -6.68
C LEU A 754 -17.06 -3.30 -7.02
N ASP A 755 -17.87 -2.78 -7.95
CA ASP A 755 -18.86 -3.58 -8.66
C ASP A 755 -18.23 -4.13 -9.95
N LEU A 756 -17.99 -5.45 -9.95
CA LEU A 756 -17.31 -6.15 -11.02
C LEU A 756 -18.27 -6.94 -11.93
N ASP A 757 -19.58 -6.82 -11.73
CA ASP A 757 -20.60 -7.48 -12.54
C ASP A 757 -20.98 -6.62 -13.77
N PHE A 758 -20.00 -6.39 -14.65
CA PHE A 758 -20.19 -5.52 -15.81
C PHE A 758 -21.26 -6.03 -16.80
N ALA A 759 -21.49 -7.34 -16.88
CA ALA A 759 -22.51 -7.93 -17.75
C ALA A 759 -23.94 -7.60 -17.33
N ALA A 760 -24.20 -7.37 -16.04
CA ALA A 760 -25.51 -6.92 -15.55
C ALA A 760 -25.98 -5.61 -16.20
N TYR A 761 -25.06 -4.83 -16.77
CA TYR A 761 -25.33 -3.54 -17.40
C TYR A 761 -25.52 -3.62 -18.93
N HIS A 762 -25.21 -4.75 -19.57
CA HIS A 762 -25.20 -4.88 -21.04
C HIS A 762 -26.54 -4.55 -21.70
N SER A 763 -27.65 -4.98 -21.09
CA SER A 763 -29.01 -4.71 -21.56
C SER A 763 -29.34 -3.21 -21.54
N SER A 764 -28.76 -2.46 -20.60
CA SER A 764 -29.00 -1.02 -20.45
C SER A 764 -28.26 -0.20 -21.51
N ILE A 765 -27.13 -0.69 -22.03
CA ILE A 765 -26.31 0.03 -23.03
C ILE A 765 -27.09 0.32 -24.32
N ALA A 766 -27.99 -0.57 -24.76
CA ALA A 766 -28.79 -0.38 -25.97
C ALA A 766 -29.70 0.85 -25.93
N ALA A 767 -30.15 1.20 -24.74
CA ALA A 767 -31.14 2.26 -24.57
C ALA A 767 -30.49 3.64 -24.39
N VAL A 768 -29.16 3.72 -24.26
CA VAL A 768 -28.44 4.97 -23.97
C VAL A 768 -28.63 6.03 -25.06
N PRO A 769 -28.47 5.74 -26.37
CA PRO A 769 -28.60 6.78 -27.39
C PRO A 769 -29.98 7.46 -27.37
N LEU A 770 -31.05 6.67 -27.29
CA LEU A 770 -32.42 7.18 -27.21
C LEU A 770 -32.66 8.01 -25.93
N ALA A 771 -32.10 7.57 -24.80
CA ALA A 771 -32.21 8.30 -23.54
C ALA A 771 -31.45 9.64 -23.59
N LEU A 772 -30.26 9.67 -24.19
CA LEU A 772 -29.48 10.90 -24.39
C LEU A 772 -30.20 11.88 -25.34
N THR A 773 -30.78 11.38 -26.44
CA THR A 773 -31.59 12.19 -27.34
C THR A 773 -32.81 12.77 -26.62
N SER A 774 -33.53 11.95 -25.85
CA SER A 774 -34.71 12.41 -25.11
C SER A 774 -34.37 13.49 -24.08
N LEU A 775 -33.25 13.33 -23.36
CA LEU A 775 -32.74 14.34 -22.44
C LEU A 775 -32.35 15.62 -23.19
N PHE A 776 -31.65 15.49 -24.30
CA PHE A 776 -31.20 16.61 -25.10
C PHE A 776 -32.36 17.43 -25.67
N ASP A 777 -33.34 16.79 -26.29
CA ASP A 777 -34.47 17.46 -26.91
C ASP A 777 -35.30 18.19 -25.84
N PHE A 778 -35.48 17.57 -24.67
CA PHE A 778 -36.10 18.21 -23.51
C PHE A 778 -35.32 19.44 -23.05
N LEU A 779 -34.00 19.33 -22.84
CA LEU A 779 -33.18 20.46 -22.39
C LEU A 779 -33.16 21.61 -23.39
N THR A 780 -33.18 21.30 -24.69
CA THR A 780 -33.28 22.30 -25.76
C THR A 780 -34.58 23.08 -25.64
N SER A 781 -35.71 22.39 -25.57
CA SER A 781 -37.03 23.01 -25.41
C SER A 781 -37.17 23.78 -24.08
N PHE A 782 -36.66 23.22 -22.99
CA PHE A 782 -36.70 23.85 -21.66
C PHE A 782 -35.91 25.17 -21.61
N LEU A 783 -34.80 25.27 -22.36
CA LEU A 783 -33.92 26.45 -22.38
C LEU A 783 -34.28 27.49 -23.44
N GLU A 784 -35.27 27.22 -24.30
CA GLU A 784 -35.75 28.19 -25.28
C GLU A 784 -36.35 29.44 -24.60
N PRO A 785 -36.16 30.66 -25.17
CA PRO A 785 -36.79 31.86 -24.64
C PRO A 785 -38.33 31.78 -24.83
N LYS A 786 -39.10 31.78 -23.74
CA LYS A 786 -40.56 31.97 -23.80
C LYS A 786 -40.85 33.38 -24.37
N LYS A 787 -41.58 33.48 -25.49
CA LYS A 787 -42.08 34.75 -26.04
C LYS A 787 -42.96 35.43 -24.99
N SER A 788 -42.52 36.54 -24.42
CA SER A 788 -43.34 37.42 -23.59
C SER A 788 -43.60 38.72 -24.34
N THR A 789 -44.87 39.13 -24.32
CA THR A 789 -45.42 40.34 -24.90
C THR A 789 -44.75 41.58 -24.30
N GLU A 790 -44.34 42.50 -25.15
CA GLU A 790 -43.73 43.78 -24.79
C GLU A 790 -44.69 44.66 -23.99
N ALA A 791 -44.15 45.34 -22.98
CA ALA A 791 -44.62 46.64 -22.55
C ALA A 791 -43.39 47.51 -22.29
N SER A 792 -43.24 48.52 -23.14
CA SER A 792 -42.25 49.58 -23.11
C SER A 792 -42.52 50.54 -21.94
N GLY A 793 -41.46 51.05 -21.35
CA GLY A 793 -41.49 52.09 -20.32
C GLY A 793 -40.11 52.72 -20.18
N ASP A 794 -39.84 53.69 -21.06
CA ASP A 794 -38.69 54.58 -21.03
C ASP A 794 -38.75 55.54 -19.81
N GLY A 795 -37.59 55.91 -19.29
CA GLY A 795 -37.46 56.75 -18.09
C GLY A 795 -36.02 56.79 -17.59
N GLY A 796 -35.14 57.44 -18.35
CA GLY A 796 -33.75 57.65 -17.98
C GLY A 796 -33.58 58.66 -16.83
N ASP A 797 -32.80 58.28 -15.81
CA ASP A 797 -32.26 59.17 -14.78
C ASP A 797 -30.71 59.18 -14.88
N TRP A 798 -30.16 60.37 -15.14
CA TRP A 798 -28.76 60.63 -15.52
C TRP A 798 -27.83 60.87 -14.32
N THR A 799 -28.19 60.39 -13.13
CA THR A 799 -27.43 60.64 -11.89
C THR A 799 -26.53 59.47 -11.44
N GLY A 800 -26.70 58.26 -11.99
CA GLY A 800 -25.88 57.08 -11.65
C GLY A 800 -24.57 56.91 -12.44
N LEU A 801 -24.43 57.60 -13.58
CA LEU A 801 -23.33 57.37 -14.53
C LEU A 801 -21.99 57.98 -14.06
N VAL A 802 -22.03 59.04 -13.23
CA VAL A 802 -20.81 59.71 -12.73
C VAL A 802 -20.17 58.98 -11.53
N CYS A 803 -20.95 58.24 -10.74
CA CYS A 803 -20.41 57.42 -9.64
C CYS A 803 -19.91 56.03 -10.11
N GLY A 804 -20.54 55.45 -11.15
CA GLY A 804 -20.10 54.20 -11.76
C GLY A 804 -18.75 54.31 -12.46
N ILE A 805 -18.48 55.43 -13.15
CA ILE A 805 -17.20 55.65 -13.86
C ILE A 805 -16.04 55.79 -12.87
N LEU A 806 -16.21 56.47 -11.74
CA LEU A 806 -15.15 56.61 -10.73
C LEU A 806 -14.85 55.30 -9.98
N GLY A 807 -15.86 54.47 -9.71
CA GLY A 807 -15.69 53.14 -9.13
C GLY A 807 -14.98 52.16 -10.07
N VAL A 808 -15.34 52.19 -11.36
CA VAL A 808 -14.68 51.37 -12.40
C VAL A 808 -13.24 51.82 -12.63
N VAL A 809 -12.96 53.13 -12.64
CA VAL A 809 -11.59 53.65 -12.77
C VAL A 809 -10.72 53.27 -11.57
N ALA A 810 -11.25 53.34 -10.34
CA ALA A 810 -10.51 52.89 -9.14
C ALA A 810 -10.23 51.38 -9.18
N LEU A 811 -11.18 50.57 -9.63
CA LEU A 811 -11.01 49.12 -9.78
C LEU A 811 -10.01 48.78 -10.89
N LEU A 812 -10.04 49.50 -12.01
CA LEU A 812 -9.08 49.38 -13.11
C LEU A 812 -7.67 49.81 -12.69
N VAL A 813 -7.52 50.83 -11.84
CA VAL A 813 -6.23 51.25 -11.28
C VAL A 813 -5.70 50.18 -10.32
N ILE A 814 -6.55 49.59 -9.46
CA ILE A 814 -6.15 48.48 -8.56
C ILE A 814 -5.75 47.24 -9.38
N LEU A 815 -6.49 46.90 -10.44
CA LEU A 815 -6.15 45.80 -11.35
C LEU A 815 -4.89 46.09 -12.16
N ALA A 816 -4.66 47.34 -12.57
CA ALA A 816 -3.45 47.76 -13.28
C ALA A 816 -2.22 47.77 -12.36
N VAL A 817 -2.36 48.23 -11.11
CA VAL A 817 -1.30 48.19 -10.09
C VAL A 817 -1.02 46.76 -9.68
N GLY A 818 -2.05 45.94 -9.41
CA GLY A 818 -1.93 44.51 -9.14
C GLY A 818 -1.28 43.78 -10.32
N GLY A 819 -1.71 44.07 -11.55
CA GLY A 819 -1.14 43.57 -12.79
C GLY A 819 0.30 44.03 -13.02
N PHE A 820 0.66 45.26 -12.66
CA PHE A 820 2.02 45.79 -12.69
C PHE A 820 2.92 45.10 -11.66
N PHE A 821 2.44 44.88 -10.43
CA PHE A 821 3.16 44.11 -9.41
C PHE A 821 3.28 42.64 -9.79
N LEU A 822 2.25 42.02 -10.37
CA LEU A 822 2.29 40.65 -10.93
C LEU A 822 3.26 40.55 -12.11
N ARG A 823 3.27 41.53 -13.02
CA ARG A 823 4.20 41.60 -14.15
C ARG A 823 5.63 41.81 -13.66
N ARG A 824 5.85 42.71 -12.70
CA ARG A 824 7.16 42.95 -12.07
C ARG A 824 7.65 41.73 -11.29
N TYR A 825 6.77 41.06 -10.57
CA TYR A 825 7.03 39.80 -9.88
C TYR A 825 7.39 38.69 -10.87
N ARG A 826 6.62 38.52 -11.96
CA ARG A 826 6.91 37.56 -13.04
C ARG A 826 8.24 37.85 -13.75
N ILE A 827 8.55 39.12 -14.05
CA ILE A 827 9.82 39.52 -14.67
C ILE A 827 10.99 39.24 -13.73
N ASN A 828 10.88 39.59 -12.45
CA ASN A 828 11.91 39.32 -11.45
C ASN A 828 12.10 37.81 -11.24
N ARG A 829 11.01 37.03 -11.21
CA ARG A 829 11.05 35.57 -11.14
C ARG A 829 11.72 34.97 -12.38
N LYS A 830 11.40 35.44 -13.59
CA LYS A 830 12.07 35.01 -14.84
C LYS A 830 13.56 35.33 -14.86
N LYS A 831 13.97 36.53 -14.40
CA LYS A 831 15.39 36.90 -14.28
C LYS A 831 16.15 36.03 -13.29
N LYS A 832 15.53 35.69 -12.16
CA LYS A 832 16.12 34.80 -11.14
C LYS A 832 16.20 33.35 -11.63
N TRP A 833 15.12 32.87 -12.27
CA TRP A 833 15.09 31.54 -12.90
C TRP A 833 16.16 31.37 -13.96
N ALA A 834 16.42 32.37 -14.80
CA ALA A 834 17.48 32.29 -15.81
C ALA A 834 18.87 31.99 -15.20
N LYS A 835 19.21 32.65 -14.08
CA LYS A 835 20.49 32.43 -13.38
C LYS A 835 20.55 31.06 -12.68
N VAL A 836 19.47 30.68 -12.00
CA VAL A 836 19.36 29.38 -11.31
C VAL A 836 19.38 28.22 -12.32
N ARG A 837 18.72 28.39 -13.48
CA ARG A 837 18.71 27.41 -14.57
C ARG A 837 20.11 27.18 -15.13
N GLU A 838 20.91 28.24 -15.30
CA GLU A 838 22.30 28.07 -15.75
C GLU A 838 23.14 27.33 -14.71
N TRP A 839 22.98 27.63 -13.42
CA TRP A 839 23.63 26.87 -12.37
C TRP A 839 23.22 25.38 -12.38
N ILE A 840 21.93 25.07 -12.55
CA ILE A 840 21.43 23.70 -12.67
C ILE A 840 22.05 23.02 -13.91
N ARG A 841 22.13 23.73 -15.05
CA ARG A 841 22.73 23.21 -16.28
C ARG A 841 24.19 22.83 -16.06
N LEU A 842 24.97 23.70 -15.39
CA LEU A 842 26.37 23.43 -15.05
C LEU A 842 26.55 22.31 -14.03
N ALA A 843 25.55 22.08 -13.18
CA ALA A 843 25.54 20.98 -12.21
C ALA A 843 24.97 19.67 -12.78
N THR A 844 24.48 19.67 -14.03
CA THR A 844 23.84 18.49 -14.66
C THR A 844 24.83 17.83 -15.63
N PHE A 845 25.03 16.53 -15.46
CA PHE A 845 25.92 15.75 -16.31
C PHE A 845 25.12 14.96 -17.35
N GLU A 846 25.63 14.87 -18.58
CA GLU A 846 25.01 14.10 -19.67
C GLU A 846 25.43 12.64 -19.63
N ARG A 847 26.67 12.37 -19.21
CA ARG A 847 27.22 11.01 -19.09
C ARG A 847 27.54 10.66 -17.64
N VAL A 848 27.44 9.36 -17.33
CA VAL A 848 27.67 8.82 -15.98
C VAL A 848 29.12 8.97 -15.55
N ASP A 849 30.08 8.73 -16.44
CA ASP A 849 31.52 8.88 -16.20
C ASP A 849 31.89 10.30 -15.75
N GLN A 850 31.31 11.32 -16.39
CA GLN A 850 31.51 12.73 -16.03
C GLN A 850 30.96 13.06 -14.63
N ALA A 851 29.78 12.52 -14.30
CA ALA A 851 29.17 12.69 -12.99
C ALA A 851 30.05 12.04 -11.90
N VAL A 852 30.50 10.81 -12.13
CA VAL A 852 31.36 10.06 -11.20
C VAL A 852 32.67 10.82 -10.97
N ALA A 853 33.38 11.22 -12.03
CA ALA A 853 34.64 11.96 -11.93
C ALA A 853 34.49 13.31 -11.20
N TYR A 854 33.42 14.05 -11.47
CA TYR A 854 33.16 15.33 -10.80
C TYR A 854 32.85 15.15 -9.31
N ILE A 855 32.06 14.14 -8.96
CA ILE A 855 31.72 13.85 -7.56
C ILE A 855 32.93 13.32 -6.79
N GLN A 856 33.76 12.47 -7.39
CA GLN A 856 35.05 12.05 -6.82
C GLN A 856 35.99 13.25 -6.63
N THR A 857 35.98 14.23 -7.54
CA THR A 857 36.71 15.48 -7.37
C THR A 857 36.19 16.26 -6.17
N ILE A 858 34.87 16.39 -5.99
CA ILE A 858 34.29 17.03 -4.81
C ILE A 858 34.71 16.28 -3.54
N LYS A 859 34.61 14.94 -3.51
CA LYS A 859 35.03 14.12 -2.36
C LYS A 859 36.52 14.34 -2.03
N THR A 860 37.38 14.38 -3.04
CA THR A 860 38.82 14.64 -2.90
C THR A 860 39.11 16.06 -2.40
N VAL A 861 38.37 17.06 -2.86
CA VAL A 861 38.52 18.44 -2.38
C VAL A 861 37.99 18.57 -0.95
N ILE A 862 36.87 17.91 -0.61
CA ILE A 862 36.34 17.86 0.75
C ILE A 862 37.37 17.24 1.70
N SER A 863 37.94 16.09 1.36
CA SER A 863 38.97 15.43 2.18
C SER A 863 40.22 16.30 2.36
N LYS A 864 40.66 17.00 1.31
CA LYS A 864 41.79 17.96 1.38
C LYS A 864 41.46 19.27 2.10
N SER A 865 40.18 19.65 2.19
CA SER A 865 39.73 20.91 2.79
C SER A 865 39.58 20.86 4.32
N GLN A 866 39.83 19.70 4.93
CA GLN A 866 39.83 19.52 6.37
C GLN A 866 40.87 20.45 7.04
N GLN A 867 40.40 21.30 7.95
CA GLN A 867 41.24 22.03 8.92
C GLN A 867 41.70 21.06 10.03
N PRO A 868 42.80 21.34 10.78
CA PRO A 868 43.68 20.31 11.29
C PRO A 868 43.03 19.34 12.30
N LYS A 869 43.19 18.04 12.00
CA LYS A 869 43.34 16.82 12.83
C LYS A 869 42.50 16.56 14.11
N LYS A 870 41.84 17.53 14.73
CA LYS A 870 41.45 17.44 16.15
C LYS A 870 39.98 17.24 16.54
N LEU A 871 39.07 16.81 15.65
CA LEU A 871 37.66 16.60 16.02
C LEU A 871 37.03 15.41 15.29
N LYS A 872 37.24 14.18 15.79
CA LYS A 872 36.41 13.03 15.40
C LYS A 872 35.01 13.17 15.96
N GLY A 873 34.00 13.09 15.10
CA GLY A 873 32.59 12.89 15.50
C GLY A 873 32.04 13.88 16.52
N LYS A 874 32.75 14.99 16.71
CA LYS A 874 32.47 16.03 17.68
C LYS A 874 32.33 17.32 16.93
N ALA A 875 31.37 18.11 17.35
CA ALA A 875 31.01 19.32 16.66
C ALA A 875 32.22 20.25 16.42
N ALA A 876 32.42 20.67 15.16
CA ALA A 876 33.48 21.60 14.76
C ALA A 876 33.57 22.81 15.70
N ALA A 877 34.75 23.10 16.26
CA ALA A 877 34.93 24.15 17.28
C ALA A 877 34.33 25.51 16.87
N LYS A 878 34.37 25.87 15.58
CA LYS A 878 33.84 27.13 15.01
C LYS A 878 32.31 27.20 14.90
N THR A 879 31.65 26.07 14.74
CA THR A 879 30.20 25.98 14.46
C THR A 879 29.45 25.10 15.45
N ARG A 880 30.14 24.53 16.44
CA ARG A 880 29.55 23.71 17.50
C ARG A 880 28.56 24.54 18.28
N LEU A 881 27.47 23.93 18.71
CA LEU A 881 26.48 24.60 19.51
C LEU A 881 26.99 24.70 20.95
N ILE A 882 27.33 25.90 21.41
CA ILE A 882 27.65 26.14 22.81
C ILE A 882 26.36 26.56 23.52
N LEU A 883 25.95 25.74 24.46
CA LEU A 883 24.79 25.95 25.30
C LEU A 883 25.06 27.01 26.39
N PRO A 884 24.03 27.75 26.88
CA PRO A 884 24.18 28.82 27.86
C PRO A 884 24.90 28.43 29.15
N ASP A 885 24.69 27.20 29.61
CA ASP A 885 25.32 26.62 30.80
C ASP A 885 26.70 26.01 30.52
N ARG A 886 27.21 26.18 29.29
CA ARG A 886 28.52 25.68 28.80
C ARG A 886 28.64 24.17 28.76
N ARG A 887 27.55 23.41 28.88
CA ARG A 887 27.63 21.95 28.67
C ARG A 887 27.98 21.64 27.21
N PHE A 888 28.81 20.62 27.04
CA PHE A 888 29.20 20.16 25.70
C PHE A 888 28.07 19.33 25.09
N VAL A 889 27.66 19.66 23.87
CA VAL A 889 26.75 18.84 23.05
C VAL A 889 27.38 18.59 21.69
N ASP A 890 27.25 17.35 21.20
CA ASP A 890 27.67 17.03 19.85
C ASP A 890 26.62 17.52 18.82
N ALA A 891 26.59 18.82 18.61
CA ALA A 891 25.73 19.45 17.63
C ALA A 891 26.40 20.63 16.93
N ASN A 892 26.16 20.82 15.62
CA ASN A 892 26.59 22.01 14.89
C ASN A 892 25.42 22.82 14.37
N ALA A 893 25.53 24.14 14.49
CA ALA A 893 24.60 25.08 13.86
C ALA A 893 25.09 25.47 12.45
N VAL A 894 24.28 25.16 11.45
CA VAL A 894 24.46 25.54 10.05
C VAL A 894 23.51 26.69 9.73
N ASN A 895 24.06 27.89 9.51
CA ASN A 895 23.26 29.04 9.13
C ASN A 895 22.97 29.02 7.62
N LEU A 896 21.71 29.25 7.24
CA LEU A 896 21.28 29.25 5.84
C LEU A 896 21.42 30.64 5.22
N GLU A 897 21.80 30.68 3.93
CA GLU A 897 21.91 31.93 3.19
C GLU A 897 20.52 32.58 3.02
N GLY A 898 20.34 33.78 3.58
CA GLY A 898 19.07 34.52 3.51
C GLY A 898 18.12 34.35 4.68
N GLY A 899 18.56 33.71 5.77
CA GLY A 899 17.81 33.60 7.03
C GLY A 899 17.42 32.15 7.38
N GLY A 900 17.51 31.81 8.67
CA GLY A 900 17.25 30.47 9.19
C GLY A 900 18.51 29.73 9.64
N ARG A 901 18.32 28.75 10.52
CA ARG A 901 19.38 27.94 11.14
C ARG A 901 18.94 26.48 11.20
N MET A 902 19.83 25.57 10.81
CA MET A 902 19.65 24.14 10.98
C MET A 902 20.68 23.61 11.98
N ILE A 903 20.26 22.79 12.94
CA ILE A 903 21.12 22.18 13.95
C ILE A 903 21.23 20.70 13.61
N MET A 904 22.45 20.20 13.45
CA MET A 904 22.73 18.78 13.17
C MET A 904 23.30 18.12 14.41
N THR A 905 22.73 16.99 14.84
CA THR A 905 23.20 16.21 16.00
C THR A 905 22.93 14.71 15.79
N SER A 906 23.57 13.85 16.59
CA SER A 906 23.35 12.40 16.60
C SER A 906 22.06 12.02 17.34
N ASP A 907 21.63 10.77 17.20
CA ASP A 907 20.51 10.24 17.97
C ASP A 907 20.87 10.19 19.46
N PRO A 908 19.94 10.55 20.37
CA PRO A 908 20.19 10.42 21.80
C PRO A 908 20.22 8.93 22.21
N THR A 909 21.27 8.55 22.92
CA THR A 909 21.58 7.15 23.27
C THR A 909 21.33 6.82 24.75
N ASP A 910 21.20 7.83 25.59
CA ASP A 910 20.92 7.72 27.03
C ASP A 910 19.98 8.85 27.52
N ALA A 911 19.57 8.79 28.79
CA ALA A 911 18.68 9.80 29.37
C ALA A 911 19.33 11.20 29.45
N HIS A 912 20.66 11.29 29.55
CA HIS A 912 21.39 12.56 29.62
C HIS A 912 21.42 13.25 28.26
N THR A 913 21.69 12.51 27.19
CA THR A 913 21.66 13.00 25.81
C THR A 913 20.25 13.38 25.35
N ILE A 914 19.20 12.76 25.92
CA ILE A 914 17.81 13.26 25.75
C ILE A 914 17.62 14.61 26.43
N ASP A 915 18.08 14.77 27.67
CA ASP A 915 18.01 16.06 28.40
C ASP A 915 18.71 17.16 27.62
N ASP A 916 19.92 16.87 27.09
CA ASP A 916 20.68 17.79 26.26
C ASP A 916 19.96 18.14 24.95
N LEU A 917 19.33 17.17 24.29
CA LEU A 917 18.53 17.41 23.08
C LEU A 917 17.33 18.34 23.38
N LEU A 918 16.62 18.10 24.48
CA LEU A 918 15.49 18.94 24.89
C LEU A 918 15.95 20.35 25.32
N TYR A 919 17.10 20.44 25.97
CA TYR A 919 17.74 21.71 26.31
C TYR A 919 18.11 22.49 25.05
N MET A 920 18.71 21.84 24.04
CA MET A 920 18.98 22.45 22.73
C MET A 920 17.72 22.97 22.05
N VAL A 921 16.64 22.18 22.04
CA VAL A 921 15.35 22.54 21.44
C VAL A 921 14.79 23.83 22.07
N THR A 922 14.86 23.94 23.40
CA THR A 922 14.30 25.08 24.12
C THR A 922 15.16 26.33 24.00
N VAL A 923 16.47 26.23 24.21
CA VAL A 923 17.42 27.36 24.11
C VAL A 923 17.49 27.91 22.69
N CYS A 924 17.53 27.04 21.69
CA CYS A 924 17.58 27.47 20.29
C CYS A 924 16.21 27.86 19.73
N GLN A 925 15.13 27.67 20.50
CA GLN A 925 13.74 27.88 20.10
C GLN A 925 13.43 27.16 18.77
N VAL A 926 13.68 25.86 18.75
CA VAL A 926 13.47 25.01 17.57
C VAL A 926 11.99 24.89 17.26
N GLU A 927 11.62 25.11 15.99
CA GLU A 927 10.25 25.00 15.48
C GLU A 927 9.95 23.58 14.98
N TYR A 928 10.95 22.93 14.38
CA TYR A 928 10.85 21.59 13.80
C TYR A 928 11.99 20.70 14.28
N ILE A 929 11.65 19.49 14.75
CA ILE A 929 12.62 18.41 14.96
C ILE A 929 12.41 17.39 13.83
N VAL A 930 13.47 17.08 13.08
CA VAL A 930 13.45 16.11 11.99
C VAL A 930 14.29 14.90 12.39
N GLN A 931 13.62 13.77 12.62
CA GLN A 931 14.26 12.50 12.95
C GLN A 931 14.32 11.62 11.71
N LEU A 932 15.52 11.25 11.28
CA LEU A 932 15.78 10.45 10.07
C LEU A 932 16.15 8.98 10.38
N SER A 933 15.87 8.50 11.59
CA SER A 933 16.11 7.12 12.06
C SER A 933 14.83 6.43 12.54
N ASN A 934 14.80 5.10 12.51
CA ASN A 934 13.73 4.31 13.12
C ASN A 934 14.05 4.00 14.59
N PHE A 935 13.02 3.94 15.45
CA PHE A 935 13.18 3.53 16.86
C PHE A 935 13.63 2.06 17.06
N PHE A 936 13.76 1.29 15.97
CA PHE A 936 14.18 -0.12 15.96
C PHE A 936 15.68 -0.30 15.68
N ASP A 937 16.43 0.78 15.51
CA ASP A 937 17.89 0.71 15.59
C ASP A 937 18.26 0.63 17.08
N GLU A 938 19.01 -0.40 17.50
CA GLU A 938 19.30 -0.79 18.90
C GLU A 938 19.87 0.33 19.81
N ILE A 939 20.11 1.53 19.27
CA ILE A 939 20.88 2.62 19.86
C ILE A 939 19.99 3.88 20.14
N THR A 940 18.81 4.03 19.53
CA THR A 940 17.99 5.26 19.65
C THR A 940 16.94 5.18 20.76
N LEU A 941 17.05 6.02 21.81
CA LEU A 941 16.05 6.08 22.88
C LEU A 941 14.82 6.91 22.50
N GLN A 942 13.63 6.40 22.85
CA GLN A 942 12.37 7.05 22.51
C GLN A 942 12.02 8.20 23.47
N TYR A 943 12.39 9.43 23.12
CA TYR A 943 12.05 10.66 23.87
C TYR A 943 10.63 11.18 23.62
N VAL A 944 9.94 10.70 22.59
CA VAL A 944 8.54 11.06 22.30
C VAL A 944 7.57 10.11 23.03
N PRO A 945 6.51 10.60 23.69
CA PRO A 945 5.47 9.76 24.27
C PRO A 945 4.71 8.96 23.19
N GLY A 946 4.38 7.69 23.48
CA GLY A 946 3.73 6.81 22.49
C GLY A 946 2.23 7.04 22.27
N LYS A 947 1.57 7.93 23.02
CA LYS A 947 0.12 8.21 22.91
C LYS A 947 -0.17 9.69 23.13
N ILE A 948 -1.16 10.23 22.43
CA ILE A 948 -1.63 11.61 22.60
C ILE A 948 -2.10 11.82 24.06
N GLY A 949 -1.76 12.96 24.63
CA GLY A 949 -2.04 13.33 26.01
C GLY A 949 -1.08 12.71 27.04
N ARG A 950 -0.27 11.70 26.67
CA ARG A 950 0.76 11.17 27.57
C ARG A 950 1.98 12.07 27.63
N LYS A 951 2.62 12.02 28.79
CA LYS A 951 3.83 12.76 29.09
C LYS A 951 4.98 11.81 29.40
N LYS A 952 6.20 12.17 29.01
CA LYS A 952 7.44 11.53 29.46
C LYS A 952 8.33 12.60 30.07
N THR A 953 9.04 12.25 31.15
CA THR A 953 9.94 13.17 31.84
C THR A 953 11.38 12.70 31.63
N PHE A 954 12.26 13.64 31.28
CA PHE A 954 13.70 13.43 31.11
C PHE A 954 14.41 14.60 31.79
N GLY A 955 15.14 14.33 32.87
CA GLY A 955 15.77 15.37 33.68
C GLY A 955 14.79 16.45 34.12
N ASP A 956 15.05 17.69 33.71
CA ASP A 956 14.23 18.86 34.01
C ASP A 956 13.06 19.04 33.03
N TYR A 957 12.95 18.24 31.98
CA TYR A 957 11.98 18.41 30.91
C TYR A 957 10.85 17.39 30.94
N GLU A 958 9.64 17.85 30.67
CA GLU A 958 8.45 17.03 30.45
C GLU A 958 7.97 17.20 29.00
N VAL A 959 7.98 16.13 28.22
CA VAL A 959 7.52 16.10 26.83
C VAL A 959 6.11 15.54 26.79
N THR A 960 5.17 16.29 26.23
CA THR A 960 3.77 15.90 26.05
C THR A 960 3.45 15.81 24.56
N LEU A 961 2.88 14.68 24.12
CA LEU A 961 2.36 14.54 22.75
C LEU A 961 0.94 15.15 22.69
N LYS A 962 0.73 16.19 21.88
CA LYS A 962 -0.58 16.87 21.74
C LYS A 962 -1.39 16.42 20.55
N ASP A 963 -0.73 16.19 19.42
CA ASP A 963 -1.35 15.67 18.22
C ASP A 963 -0.37 14.76 17.49
N ALA A 964 -0.89 13.79 16.77
CA ALA A 964 -0.11 12.92 15.91
C ALA A 964 -0.92 12.60 14.67
N LYS A 965 -0.34 12.85 13.50
CA LYS A 965 -0.93 12.51 12.22
C LYS A 965 0.08 11.79 11.34
N GLU A 966 -0.36 10.73 10.70
CA GLU A 966 0.41 10.02 9.70
C GLU A 966 0.16 10.65 8.34
N ALA A 967 1.22 11.11 7.67
CA ALA A 967 1.10 11.58 6.30
C ALA A 967 1.29 10.39 5.34
N ASP A 968 0.17 9.83 4.86
CA ASP A 968 0.10 8.67 3.95
C ASP A 968 1.07 8.74 2.76
N VAL A 969 1.36 9.93 2.25
CA VAL A 969 2.15 10.12 1.03
C VAL A 969 3.67 9.99 1.27
N GLN A 970 4.15 9.98 2.51
CA GLN A 970 5.59 10.07 2.80
C GLN A 970 6.15 9.12 3.87
N LYS A 971 5.32 8.30 4.55
CA LYS A 971 5.75 7.51 5.73
C LYS A 971 6.45 8.38 6.79
N VAL A 972 5.88 9.57 7.02
CA VAL A 972 6.38 10.56 8.00
C VAL A 972 5.31 10.72 9.06
N ASP A 973 5.69 10.52 10.32
CA ASP A 973 4.81 10.85 11.45
C ASP A 973 5.05 12.30 11.83
N GLU A 974 4.01 13.11 11.72
CA GLU A 974 4.05 14.48 12.19
C GLU A 974 3.36 14.54 13.55
N ARG A 975 4.12 14.99 14.55
CA ARG A 975 3.71 14.97 15.95
C ARG A 975 3.88 16.38 16.53
N ASP A 976 2.84 16.92 17.12
CA ASP A 976 2.92 18.19 17.82
C ASP A 976 3.26 17.92 19.29
N LEU A 977 4.42 18.42 19.72
CA LEU A 977 4.96 18.22 21.06
C LEU A 977 4.90 19.51 21.86
N VAL A 978 4.58 19.39 23.14
CA VAL A 978 4.77 20.44 24.14
C VAL A 978 5.87 19.99 25.09
N ILE A 979 6.96 20.75 25.12
CA ILE A 979 8.09 20.53 26.02
C ILE A 979 7.95 21.55 27.16
N ARG A 980 7.90 21.09 28.41
CA ARG A 980 7.82 21.92 29.61
C ARG A 980 9.09 21.77 30.43
N ASN A 981 9.74 22.88 30.79
CA ASN A 981 10.80 22.86 31.79
C ASN A 981 10.16 22.86 33.18
N LYS A 982 10.42 21.84 33.98
CA LYS A 982 9.83 21.63 35.31
C LYS A 982 10.36 22.60 36.37
N LYS A 983 11.55 23.20 36.15
CA LYS A 983 12.15 24.18 37.06
C LYS A 983 11.63 25.59 36.83
N THR A 984 11.45 25.99 35.56
CA THR A 984 11.01 27.34 35.20
C THR A 984 9.52 27.46 34.87
N ASP A 985 8.85 26.32 34.69
CA ASP A 985 7.47 26.21 34.20
C ASP A 985 7.22 26.74 32.77
N GLU A 986 8.29 27.07 32.06
CA GLU A 986 8.19 27.52 30.67
C GLU A 986 7.84 26.36 29.73
N THR A 987 7.07 26.66 28.68
CA THR A 987 6.62 25.66 27.69
C THR A 987 6.95 26.07 26.27
N TRP A 988 7.39 25.10 25.45
CA TRP A 988 7.68 25.28 24.04
C TRP A 988 6.87 24.30 23.19
N GLN A 989 6.33 24.78 22.08
CA GLN A 989 5.66 23.95 21.09
C GLN A 989 6.62 23.65 19.94
N VAL A 990 6.73 22.38 19.57
CA VAL A 990 7.61 21.93 18.49
C VAL A 990 6.93 20.86 17.66
N THR A 991 7.07 20.94 16.34
CA THR A 991 6.58 19.89 15.44
C THR A 991 7.71 18.88 15.18
N HIS A 992 7.50 17.64 15.60
CA HIS A 992 8.38 16.51 15.36
C HIS A 992 7.97 15.78 14.08
N LEU A 993 8.92 15.63 13.15
CA LEU A 993 8.78 14.96 11.87
C LEU A 993 9.63 13.68 11.90
N HIS A 994 8.99 12.54 12.12
CA HIS A 994 9.66 11.25 12.17
C HIS A 994 9.60 10.55 10.81
N VAL A 995 10.73 10.48 10.10
CA VAL A 995 10.81 9.89 8.76
C VAL A 995 11.14 8.40 8.87
N ARG A 996 10.12 7.54 8.80
CA ARG A 996 10.28 6.08 8.97
C ARG A 996 10.95 5.38 7.78
N SER A 997 11.12 6.07 6.66
CA SER A 997 11.61 5.52 5.38
C SER A 997 13.11 5.66 5.13
N PHE A 998 13.86 6.36 5.98
CA PHE A 998 15.27 6.70 5.68
C PHE A 998 16.24 5.52 5.78
N LYS A 999 15.83 4.43 6.45
CA LYS A 999 16.61 3.18 6.59
C LYS A 999 15.74 1.98 6.24
N LYS A 1000 15.92 1.41 5.05
CA LYS A 1000 15.56 0.01 4.75
C LYS A 1000 16.82 -0.85 4.91
N ARG A 1001 16.65 -2.05 5.45
CA ARG A 1001 17.73 -3.03 5.75
C ARG A 1001 18.28 -3.68 4.45
N ASP A 1002 17.80 -3.21 3.30
CA ASP A 1002 17.79 -3.89 1.99
C ASP A 1002 18.56 -3.12 0.90
N GLY A 1003 19.24 -2.02 1.22
CA GLY A 1003 19.94 -1.20 0.22
C GLY A 1003 19.05 -0.29 -0.64
N GLU A 1004 17.73 -0.27 -0.43
CA GLU A 1004 16.84 0.70 -1.08
C GLU A 1004 17.10 2.14 -0.58
N ARG A 1005 17.45 3.03 -1.52
CA ARG A 1005 17.81 4.44 -1.26
C ARG A 1005 16.56 5.36 -1.21
N GLN A 1006 16.58 6.38 -0.36
CA GLN A 1006 15.49 7.37 -0.17
C GLN A 1006 15.16 8.13 -1.47
N ASP A 1007 13.87 8.27 -1.83
CA ASP A 1007 13.45 9.10 -2.98
C ASP A 1007 13.71 10.61 -2.72
N PRO A 1008 14.53 11.31 -3.53
CA PRO A 1008 14.79 12.76 -3.41
C PRO A 1008 13.52 13.62 -3.33
N ARG A 1009 12.43 13.23 -3.99
CA ARG A 1009 11.16 13.99 -3.96
C ARG A 1009 10.60 14.11 -2.55
N LYS A 1010 10.74 13.06 -1.74
CA LYS A 1010 10.27 13.03 -0.34
C LYS A 1010 11.12 13.96 0.53
N THR A 1011 12.44 13.89 0.38
CA THR A 1011 13.37 14.78 1.09
C THR A 1011 13.13 16.24 0.72
N VAL A 1012 12.99 16.56 -0.57
CA VAL A 1012 12.70 17.92 -1.05
C VAL A 1012 11.37 18.44 -0.49
N ALA A 1013 10.32 17.62 -0.47
CA ALA A 1013 9.03 18.04 0.07
C ALA A 1013 9.11 18.39 1.57
N LEU A 1014 9.84 17.61 2.37
CA LEU A 1014 10.07 17.89 3.78
C LEU A 1014 10.95 19.14 3.99
N VAL A 1015 12.02 19.28 3.21
CA VAL A 1015 12.88 20.48 3.25
C VAL A 1015 12.06 21.73 2.94
N ARG A 1016 11.21 21.71 1.91
CA ARG A 1016 10.33 22.84 1.59
C ARG A 1016 9.35 23.15 2.71
N LYS A 1017 8.81 22.12 3.38
CA LYS A 1017 7.91 22.29 4.52
C LYS A 1017 8.61 23.01 5.69
N VAL A 1018 9.77 22.52 6.11
CA VAL A 1018 10.49 23.11 7.26
C VAL A 1018 11.11 24.47 6.95
N LEU A 1019 11.27 24.82 5.66
CA LEU A 1019 11.79 26.12 5.21
C LEU A 1019 10.73 27.14 4.83
N ALA A 1020 9.43 26.86 5.03
CA ALA A 1020 8.34 27.77 4.65
C ALA A 1020 8.32 29.09 5.44
N GLY A 1021 8.94 29.12 6.63
CA GLY A 1021 9.09 30.32 7.47
C GLY A 1021 10.19 31.29 6.98
N LYS A 1022 10.21 32.51 7.53
CA LYS A 1022 11.19 33.55 7.17
C LYS A 1022 12.59 33.27 7.74
N GLU A 1023 12.68 32.75 8.96
CA GLU A 1023 13.93 32.39 9.64
C GLU A 1023 13.77 31.03 10.36
N PRO A 1024 13.58 29.94 9.61
CA PRO A 1024 13.25 28.63 10.17
C PRO A 1024 14.35 28.13 11.11
N ARG A 1025 13.96 27.52 12.23
CA ARG A 1025 14.87 26.93 13.22
C ARG A 1025 14.60 25.44 13.33
N VAL A 1026 15.45 24.65 12.71
CA VAL A 1026 15.22 23.21 12.51
C VAL A 1026 16.33 22.41 13.17
N LEU A 1027 15.99 21.44 14.01
CA LEU A 1027 16.93 20.44 14.51
C LEU A 1027 16.77 19.16 13.70
N VAL A 1028 17.87 18.59 13.22
CA VAL A 1028 17.90 17.38 12.38
C VAL A 1028 18.83 16.36 13.03
N HIS A 1029 18.35 15.13 13.22
CA HIS A 1029 19.16 14.07 13.78
C HIS A 1029 18.95 12.72 13.07
N CYS A 1030 20.01 11.92 13.06
CA CYS A 1030 20.09 10.53 12.61
C CYS A 1030 21.18 9.82 13.45
N PRO A 1031 21.40 8.49 13.33
CA PRO A 1031 22.23 7.76 14.30
C PRO A 1031 23.63 8.35 14.50
N ASP A 1032 24.30 8.75 13.40
CA ASP A 1032 25.61 9.40 13.42
C ASP A 1032 25.54 10.95 13.40
N GLY A 1033 24.38 11.54 13.11
CA GLY A 1033 24.25 12.98 12.83
C GLY A 1033 25.02 13.49 11.61
N LEU A 1034 25.49 12.59 10.73
CA LEU A 1034 26.41 12.91 9.63
C LEU A 1034 25.82 12.56 8.26
N ARG A 1035 25.51 11.29 8.00
CA ARG A 1035 25.14 10.86 6.64
C ARG A 1035 23.77 11.40 6.19
N TYR A 1036 22.70 10.97 6.85
CA TYR A 1036 21.34 11.33 6.45
C TYR A 1036 20.98 12.77 6.84
N SER A 1037 21.45 13.21 8.00
CA SER A 1037 21.36 14.61 8.42
C SER A 1037 22.10 15.52 7.43
N GLY A 1038 23.28 15.10 6.95
CA GLY A 1038 24.05 15.82 5.94
C GLY A 1038 23.34 15.94 4.61
N GLN A 1039 22.68 14.87 4.14
CA GLN A 1039 21.84 14.93 2.93
C GLN A 1039 20.68 15.92 3.09
N PHE A 1040 19.93 15.83 4.20
CA PHE A 1040 18.76 16.68 4.44
C PHE A 1040 19.14 18.16 4.55
N VAL A 1041 20.13 18.47 5.40
CA VAL A 1041 20.64 19.83 5.58
C VAL A 1041 21.37 20.32 4.34
N GLY A 1042 22.02 19.42 3.58
CA GLY A 1042 22.68 19.73 2.32
C GLY A 1042 21.74 20.27 1.26
N VAL A 1043 20.56 19.66 1.09
CA VAL A 1043 19.54 20.16 0.15
C VAL A 1043 19.12 21.59 0.51
N ALA A 1044 18.90 21.86 1.79
CA ALA A 1044 18.53 23.19 2.27
C ALA A 1044 19.68 24.21 2.10
N PHE A 1045 20.88 23.88 2.55
CA PHE A 1045 22.04 24.76 2.55
C PHE A 1045 22.53 25.07 1.13
N VAL A 1046 22.80 24.02 0.34
CA VAL A 1046 23.28 24.17 -1.04
C VAL A 1046 22.18 24.80 -1.89
N GLY A 1047 20.91 24.46 -1.68
CA GLY A 1047 19.78 25.08 -2.37
C GLY A 1047 19.67 26.58 -2.12
N ARG A 1048 19.70 27.02 -0.86
CA ARG A 1048 19.66 28.46 -0.50
C ARG A 1048 20.90 29.21 -0.99
N LEU A 1049 22.06 28.58 -0.96
CA LEU A 1049 23.30 29.18 -1.45
C LEU A 1049 23.29 29.30 -2.97
N ALA A 1050 22.89 28.25 -3.71
CA ALA A 1050 22.73 28.28 -5.17
C ALA A 1050 21.66 29.26 -5.63
N GLU A 1051 20.60 29.48 -4.84
CA GLU A 1051 19.57 30.49 -5.11
C GLU A 1051 20.16 31.92 -5.16
N ARG A 1052 21.12 32.22 -4.27
CA ARG A 1052 21.61 33.59 -4.03
C ARG A 1052 23.02 33.85 -4.58
N ARG A 1053 23.80 32.79 -4.75
CA ARG A 1053 25.21 32.77 -5.17
C ARG A 1053 25.41 31.78 -6.31
N THR A 1054 24.70 32.02 -7.41
CA THR A 1054 24.85 31.24 -8.66
C THR A 1054 26.26 31.36 -9.26
N ASP A 1055 27.09 32.29 -8.77
CA ASP A 1055 28.51 32.46 -9.11
C ASP A 1055 29.42 31.40 -8.49
N LEU A 1056 28.96 30.69 -7.44
CA LEU A 1056 29.76 29.66 -6.77
C LEU A 1056 29.54 28.29 -7.44
N PRO A 1057 30.61 27.53 -7.73
CA PRO A 1057 30.47 26.17 -8.24
C PRO A 1057 30.02 25.21 -7.11
N PRO A 1058 29.34 24.10 -7.43
CA PRO A 1058 28.89 23.11 -6.45
C PRO A 1058 29.98 22.67 -5.45
N VAL A 1059 31.19 22.39 -5.92
CA VAL A 1059 32.33 21.98 -5.07
C VAL A 1059 32.58 22.92 -3.88
N GLU A 1060 32.56 24.23 -4.11
CA GLU A 1060 32.79 25.23 -3.07
C GLU A 1060 31.62 25.28 -2.07
N MET A 1061 30.39 25.04 -2.52
CA MET A 1061 29.22 24.98 -1.64
C MET A 1061 29.26 23.77 -0.70
N PHE A 1062 29.63 22.60 -1.23
CA PHE A 1062 29.80 21.38 -0.44
C PHE A 1062 30.97 21.48 0.55
N VAL A 1063 32.09 22.09 0.16
CA VAL A 1063 33.21 22.37 1.06
C VAL A 1063 32.79 23.28 2.22
N ARG A 1064 31.97 24.31 1.97
CA ARG A 1064 31.46 25.19 3.04
C ARG A 1064 30.57 24.45 4.02
N LEU A 1065 29.71 23.57 3.52
CA LEU A 1065 28.85 22.76 4.39
C LEU A 1065 29.68 21.77 5.21
N HIS A 1066 30.68 21.13 4.60
CA HIS A 1066 31.60 20.22 5.31
C HIS A 1066 32.39 20.93 6.40
N ARG A 1067 32.83 22.18 6.17
CA ARG A 1067 33.44 23.00 7.22
C ARG A 1067 32.48 23.34 8.36
N ALA A 1068 31.18 23.35 8.11
CA ALA A 1068 30.17 23.62 9.14
C ALA A 1068 29.84 22.38 9.99
N ARG A 1069 29.94 21.17 9.43
CA ARG A 1069 29.88 19.87 10.15
C ARG A 1069 30.86 18.90 9.48
N PRO A 1070 32.08 18.73 10.03
CA PRO A 1070 33.05 17.78 9.50
C PRO A 1070 32.51 16.34 9.53
N GLY A 1071 32.96 15.51 8.59
CA GLY A 1071 32.52 14.11 8.48
C GLY A 1071 31.18 13.89 7.77
N ILE A 1072 30.48 14.94 7.34
CA ILE A 1072 29.29 14.78 6.49
C ILE A 1072 29.66 14.24 5.10
N PHE A 1073 28.72 13.51 4.50
CA PHE A 1073 28.87 12.81 3.22
C PHE A 1073 30.02 11.79 3.23
N PRO A 1074 29.93 10.73 4.05
CA PRO A 1074 30.98 9.70 4.11
C PRO A 1074 31.26 9.05 2.74
N PHE A 1075 30.23 8.95 1.89
CA PHE A 1075 30.35 8.32 0.57
C PHE A 1075 30.13 9.30 -0.58
N ALA A 1076 30.77 9.03 -1.72
CA ALA A 1076 30.63 9.84 -2.94
C ALA A 1076 29.16 9.96 -3.39
N HIS A 1077 28.38 8.88 -3.24
CA HIS A 1077 26.96 8.89 -3.60
C HIS A 1077 26.13 9.83 -2.73
N ASP A 1078 26.54 10.17 -1.49
CA ASP A 1078 25.77 11.08 -0.62
C ASP A 1078 25.83 12.52 -1.16
N ILE A 1079 26.99 12.90 -1.72
CA ILE A 1079 27.20 14.18 -2.41
C ILE A 1079 26.34 14.22 -3.68
N TYR A 1080 26.37 13.14 -4.47
CA TYR A 1080 25.60 13.06 -5.71
C TYR A 1080 24.08 13.11 -5.44
N TYR A 1081 23.60 12.37 -4.45
CA TYR A 1081 22.21 12.43 -3.99
C TYR A 1081 21.78 13.86 -3.63
N THR A 1082 22.60 14.53 -2.81
CA THR A 1082 22.33 15.89 -2.35
C THR A 1082 22.32 16.88 -3.51
N LEU A 1083 23.19 16.72 -4.51
CA LEU A 1083 23.22 17.54 -5.71
C LEU A 1083 21.92 17.39 -6.53
N ILE A 1084 21.49 16.15 -6.80
CA ILE A 1084 20.25 15.87 -7.53
C ILE A 1084 19.03 16.40 -6.77
N ALA A 1085 18.96 16.16 -5.47
CA ALA A 1085 17.87 16.66 -4.62
C ALA A 1085 17.84 18.20 -4.57
N THR A 1086 19.01 18.85 -4.58
CA THR A 1086 19.12 20.32 -4.65
C THR A 1086 18.62 20.87 -5.99
N GLN A 1087 18.96 20.22 -7.11
CA GLN A 1087 18.43 20.60 -8.42
C GLN A 1087 16.91 20.50 -8.44
N LEU A 1088 16.36 19.40 -7.93
CA LEU A 1088 14.92 19.21 -7.82
C LEU A 1088 14.26 20.27 -6.94
N PHE A 1089 14.86 20.60 -5.78
CA PHE A 1089 14.41 21.68 -4.91
C PHE A 1089 14.34 23.03 -5.66
N LEU A 1090 15.40 23.41 -6.38
CA LEU A 1090 15.46 24.65 -7.13
C LEU A 1090 14.45 24.69 -8.30
N ILE A 1091 14.27 23.56 -9.01
CA ILE A 1091 13.30 23.42 -10.09
C ILE A 1091 11.87 23.57 -9.56
N GLN A 1092 11.54 22.93 -8.45
CA GLN A 1092 10.20 23.02 -7.87
C GLN A 1092 9.89 24.40 -7.26
N GLU A 1093 10.92 25.13 -6.85
CA GLU A 1093 10.76 26.48 -6.28
C GLU A 1093 10.64 27.55 -7.38
N TYR A 1094 11.43 27.44 -8.46
CA TYR A 1094 11.59 28.51 -9.47
C TYR A 1094 11.18 28.16 -10.90
N GLY A 1095 10.91 26.88 -11.20
CA GLY A 1095 10.55 26.43 -12.55
C GLY A 1095 9.29 27.09 -13.11
N ASP A 1096 9.23 27.23 -14.43
CA ASP A 1096 8.06 27.75 -15.16
C ASP A 1096 7.00 26.63 -15.27
N GLU A 1097 5.78 26.89 -14.78
CA GLU A 1097 4.65 25.94 -14.78
C GLU A 1097 4.27 25.48 -16.20
N ALA A 1098 4.59 26.28 -17.22
CA ALA A 1098 4.28 25.97 -18.61
C ALA A 1098 5.31 25.04 -19.30
N LEU A 1099 6.51 24.85 -18.73
CA LEU A 1099 7.62 24.15 -19.40
C LEU A 1099 8.10 22.88 -18.68
N ASN A 1100 7.72 22.66 -17.42
CA ASN A 1100 8.35 21.63 -16.58
C ASN A 1100 7.33 20.93 -15.68
N ASP A 1101 6.88 19.73 -16.05
CA ASP A 1101 6.31 18.79 -15.09
C ASP A 1101 7.46 18.24 -14.21
N PRO A 1102 7.49 18.51 -12.89
CA PRO A 1102 8.52 17.97 -12.00
C PRO A 1102 8.62 16.44 -12.05
N SER A 1103 7.54 15.74 -12.45
CA SER A 1103 7.56 14.30 -12.63
C SER A 1103 8.40 13.87 -13.84
N VAL A 1104 8.33 14.59 -14.96
CA VAL A 1104 9.09 14.31 -16.20
C VAL A 1104 10.57 14.60 -16.02
N ILE A 1105 10.90 15.71 -15.35
CA ILE A 1105 12.30 16.04 -15.03
C ILE A 1105 12.86 15.04 -14.04
N TRP A 1106 12.06 14.66 -13.04
CA TRP A 1106 12.45 13.59 -12.13
C TRP A 1106 12.70 12.29 -12.89
N THR A 1107 11.83 11.85 -13.80
CA THR A 1107 12.09 10.61 -14.57
C THR A 1107 13.44 10.64 -15.27
N LYS A 1108 13.81 11.79 -15.87
CA LYS A 1108 15.13 11.96 -16.52
C LYS A 1108 16.29 12.00 -15.51
N LEU A 1109 16.12 12.66 -14.37
CA LEU A 1109 17.13 12.73 -13.31
C LEU A 1109 17.27 11.39 -12.56
N ASP A 1110 16.17 10.66 -12.37
CA ASP A 1110 16.05 9.36 -11.70
C ASP A 1110 16.68 8.26 -12.55
N GLU A 1111 16.43 8.25 -13.85
CA GLU A 1111 17.12 7.34 -14.78
C GLU A 1111 18.63 7.55 -14.74
N ARG A 1112 19.09 8.81 -14.75
CA ARG A 1112 20.53 9.14 -14.64
C ARG A 1112 21.09 8.81 -13.26
N TYR A 1113 20.32 9.08 -12.21
CA TYR A 1113 20.67 8.77 -10.84
C TYR A 1113 20.88 7.26 -10.71
N ARG A 1114 19.92 6.43 -11.10
CA ARG A 1114 20.04 4.96 -11.10
C ARG A 1114 21.25 4.46 -11.87
N LYS A 1115 21.46 4.92 -13.11
CA LYS A 1115 22.63 4.51 -13.92
C LYS A 1115 23.97 4.90 -13.28
N SER A 1116 24.04 6.02 -12.57
CA SER A 1116 25.26 6.45 -11.89
C SER A 1116 25.48 5.72 -10.57
N LEU A 1117 24.41 5.27 -9.91
CA LEU A 1117 24.49 4.50 -8.68
C LEU A 1117 25.17 3.15 -8.88
N ASP A 1118 24.84 2.43 -9.97
CA ASP A 1118 25.48 1.17 -10.31
C ASP A 1118 27.01 1.34 -10.43
N SER A 1119 27.45 2.44 -11.05
CA SER A 1119 28.88 2.78 -11.15
C SER A 1119 29.52 3.14 -9.80
N PHE A 1120 28.81 3.84 -8.90
CA PHE A 1120 29.33 4.12 -7.55
C PHE A 1120 29.40 2.85 -6.69
N ASP A 1121 28.46 1.92 -6.85
CA ASP A 1121 28.48 0.63 -6.15
C ASP A 1121 29.64 -0.25 -6.63
N GLU A 1122 29.92 -0.28 -7.94
CA GLU A 1122 31.12 -0.95 -8.49
C GLU A 1122 32.44 -0.36 -7.94
N ILE A 1123 32.54 0.97 -7.83
CA ILE A 1123 33.73 1.65 -7.25
C ILE A 1123 33.90 1.27 -5.78
N ARG A 1124 32.79 1.18 -5.04
CA ARG A 1124 32.79 0.77 -3.63
C ARG A 1124 33.19 -0.70 -3.46
N GLU A 1125 32.68 -1.60 -4.31
CA GLU A 1125 33.02 -3.03 -4.30
C GLU A 1125 34.49 -3.27 -4.67
N LYS A 1126 35.08 -2.42 -5.52
CA LYS A 1126 36.52 -2.44 -5.85
C LYS A 1126 37.42 -1.89 -4.73
N GLY A 1127 36.83 -1.36 -3.66
CA GLY A 1127 37.55 -0.80 -2.52
C GLY A 1127 38.08 0.61 -2.72
N ASP A 1128 37.74 1.27 -3.84
CA ASP A 1128 38.26 2.59 -4.21
C ASP A 1128 37.51 3.77 -3.53
N ASP A 1129 36.40 3.49 -2.82
CA ASP A 1129 35.61 4.48 -2.07
C ASP A 1129 35.82 4.32 -0.54
N HIS A 1130 36.98 4.74 -0.03
CA HIS A 1130 37.32 4.65 1.40
C HIS A 1130 36.52 5.64 2.28
N GLU A 1131 36.25 5.22 3.53
CA GLU A 1131 35.79 6.06 4.64
C GLU A 1131 36.96 6.92 5.19
N LEU A 1132 36.68 8.08 5.79
CA LEU A 1132 37.71 9.05 6.17
C LEU A 1132 38.29 8.76 7.58
N ASP A 1133 39.53 8.22 7.68
CA ASP A 1133 40.21 7.82 8.95
C ASP A 1133 41.16 8.89 9.60
N GLU A 1134 41.69 8.64 10.83
CA GLU A 1134 41.69 9.60 11.98
C GLU A 1134 43.03 9.76 12.77
N PHE A 1135 43.48 10.98 13.23
CA PHE A 1135 44.62 11.18 14.21
C PHE A 1135 44.79 12.60 14.86
N GLY A 1136 44.99 12.72 16.20
CA GLY A 1136 45.97 13.57 16.97
C GLY A 1136 45.75 15.09 17.34
N ASP A 1137 46.27 15.56 18.50
CA ASP A 1137 45.81 16.73 19.34
C ASP A 1137 46.57 18.13 19.27
N ASP A 1138 45.91 19.34 19.35
CA ASP A 1138 46.34 20.67 19.99
C ASP A 1138 45.23 21.78 20.31
N ASP A 1139 45.31 22.51 21.45
CA ASP A 1139 44.19 23.16 22.23
C ASP A 1139 43.89 24.71 22.14
N GLU A 1140 44.46 25.50 21.22
CA GLU A 1140 44.38 26.99 21.36
C GLU A 1140 43.19 27.72 20.68
N GLU A 1141 42.49 27.12 19.70
CA GLU A 1141 41.46 27.82 18.89
C GLU A 1141 40.07 27.92 19.58
N GLU A 1142 39.90 27.28 20.75
CA GLU A 1142 38.61 27.07 21.42
C GLU A 1142 38.05 28.34 22.11
N LYS A 1143 38.92 29.26 22.52
CA LYS A 1143 38.54 30.42 23.35
C LYS A 1143 37.88 31.58 22.57
N GLU A 1144 38.19 31.75 21.28
CA GLU A 1144 37.64 32.86 20.48
C GLU A 1144 36.20 32.61 20.01
N VAL A 1145 35.84 31.35 19.72
CA VAL A 1145 34.49 30.99 19.24
C VAL A 1145 33.44 31.12 20.34
N GLU A 1146 33.81 30.81 21.59
CA GLU A 1146 32.94 30.93 22.76
C GLU A 1146 32.40 32.36 22.96
N GLN A 1147 33.20 33.37 22.63
CA GLN A 1147 32.83 34.78 22.80
C GLN A 1147 31.86 35.28 21.71
N ALA A 1148 31.96 34.78 20.48
CA ALA A 1148 31.10 35.17 19.37
C ALA A 1148 29.68 34.59 19.51
N GLN A 1149 29.55 33.36 20.01
CA GLN A 1149 28.25 32.69 20.16
C GLN A 1149 27.39 33.30 21.28
N ARG A 1150 28.02 33.78 22.37
CA ARG A 1150 27.33 34.50 23.48
C ARG A 1150 26.53 35.73 23.01
N LYS A 1151 26.98 36.43 21.97
CA LYS A 1151 26.25 37.58 21.40
C LYS A 1151 25.03 37.18 20.55
N SER A 1152 24.97 35.94 20.07
CA SER A 1152 23.89 35.46 19.20
C SER A 1152 22.68 34.88 19.95
N TYR A 1153 22.85 34.56 21.25
CA TYR A 1153 21.81 33.98 22.11
C TYR A 1153 21.11 35.00 23.03
N ALA A 1154 21.49 36.28 22.97
CA ALA A 1154 20.81 37.32 23.74
C ALA A 1154 19.47 37.68 23.07
N PRO A 1155 18.34 37.70 23.80
CA PRO A 1155 17.07 38.20 23.26
C PRO A 1155 17.24 39.68 22.87
N SER A 1156 16.91 40.01 21.62
CA SER A 1156 16.96 41.38 21.11
C SER A 1156 15.92 42.24 21.83
N LYS A 1157 16.38 43.28 22.54
CA LYS A 1157 15.49 44.35 23.02
C LYS A 1157 14.96 45.14 21.81
N PRO A 1158 13.66 45.45 21.74
CA PRO A 1158 13.12 46.24 20.64
C PRO A 1158 13.49 47.71 20.87
N GLY A 1159 14.37 48.29 20.04
CA GLY A 1159 14.64 49.73 20.12
C GLY A 1159 15.84 50.31 19.36
N ASP A 1160 16.92 49.57 19.08
CA ASP A 1160 18.15 50.23 18.65
C ASP A 1160 18.42 50.18 17.14
N LYS A 1161 18.36 51.37 16.52
CA LYS A 1161 18.88 51.64 15.17
C LYS A 1161 20.41 51.59 15.18
N VAL A 1162 21.00 50.60 14.52
CA VAL A 1162 22.46 50.56 14.32
C VAL A 1162 22.86 51.26 13.02
N LYS A 1163 23.67 52.31 13.18
CA LYS A 1163 24.33 53.10 12.13
C LYS A 1163 25.33 52.26 11.33
N SER A 1164 25.43 52.54 10.04
CA SER A 1164 26.43 51.99 9.13
C SER A 1164 27.84 52.48 9.47
N THR A 1165 28.81 51.57 9.58
CA THR A 1165 30.24 51.89 9.49
C THR A 1165 30.93 51.10 8.38
N LYS A 1166 31.89 51.79 7.77
CA LYS A 1166 32.49 51.59 6.44
C LYS A 1166 33.34 50.32 6.35
N ARG A 1167 33.25 49.63 5.20
CA ARG A 1167 34.21 48.62 4.72
C ARG A 1167 35.60 49.24 4.51
N LYS A 1168 36.64 48.63 5.07
CA LYS A 1168 38.02 48.73 4.56
C LYS A 1168 38.41 47.42 3.84
N ALA A 1169 39.19 47.62 2.79
CA ALA A 1169 39.80 46.76 1.78
C ALA A 1169 39.85 45.21 1.98
N ARG A 1170 39.51 44.49 0.91
CA ARG A 1170 39.90 43.09 0.64
C ARG A 1170 41.35 43.04 0.15
N PRO A 1171 42.18 42.07 0.58
CA PRO A 1171 43.32 41.61 -0.21
C PRO A 1171 42.81 40.75 -1.38
N GLN A 1172 43.53 40.84 -2.51
CA GLN A 1172 43.25 40.17 -3.78
C GLN A 1172 43.28 38.64 -3.63
N ALA A 1173 42.28 37.96 -4.19
CA ALA A 1173 42.28 36.51 -4.35
C ALA A 1173 42.80 36.17 -5.77
N VAL A 1174 43.88 35.38 -5.81
CA VAL A 1174 44.44 34.75 -7.00
C VAL A 1174 43.49 33.62 -7.47
N PRO A 1175 43.26 33.42 -8.79
CA PRO A 1175 42.30 32.44 -9.30
C PRO A 1175 42.95 31.08 -9.59
N ILE A 1176 42.57 30.02 -8.86
CA ILE A 1176 42.98 28.62 -9.13
C ILE A 1176 41.85 27.80 -9.81
N ALA A 1177 40.71 28.39 -10.14
CA ALA A 1177 39.57 27.63 -10.67
C ALA A 1177 39.56 27.35 -12.19
N HIS A 1178 40.55 27.81 -12.97
CA HIS A 1178 40.54 27.66 -14.45
C HIS A 1178 41.46 26.56 -15.02
N ARG A 1179 42.10 25.71 -14.20
CA ARG A 1179 43.08 24.72 -14.70
C ARG A 1179 42.73 23.24 -14.54
N ILE A 1180 41.51 22.88 -14.13
CA ILE A 1180 41.15 21.46 -13.89
C ILE A 1180 40.09 20.92 -14.89
N ILE A 1181 39.56 21.74 -15.81
CA ILE A 1181 38.65 21.27 -16.89
C ILE A 1181 39.42 21.09 -18.22
N ALA A 1182 40.67 20.69 -18.14
CA ALA A 1182 41.49 20.34 -19.31
C ALA A 1182 42.45 19.20 -18.97
N VAL A 1183 41.91 18.07 -18.50
CA VAL A 1183 42.47 16.72 -18.60
C VAL A 1183 41.31 15.75 -18.80
#